data_AF-A0AAE8F3W4-F1
#
_entry.id   AF-A0AAE8F3W4-F1
#
_cell.length_a   1.000
_cell.length_b   1.000
_cell.length_c   1.000
_cell.angle_alpha   90.00
_cell.angle_beta   90.00
_cell.angle_gamma   90.00
#
_symmetry.space_group_name_H-M   'P 1'
#
loop_
_entity.id
_entity.type
_entity.pdbx_description
1 polymer ?
#
loop_
_entity_poly.entity_id
_entity_poly.type
_entity_poly.pdbx_seq_one_letter_code
_entity_poly.pdbx_strand_id
1 'polypeptide(L)'
;MKYLLRVCVLATLLLGTGCASLSQTERNRAAGVAAAARSTVINCGQANRCAQPSPLRALGGEAMTASTPAAPRHYATIVDHGEESLVARLNLIRSATRSIDLQTYIFDKDDSARMVLDALVDAAQRGVKVRILIDQLSAIADLQILGALASSHENLQLRIYNPTFGKVKLNYFDYAGSVLCCFRRFNQRMHNKLLVVDDVLGVVGGRNYQDDYYDWDSEYNFRDRDVILAGPEVRAMAANFDAFWRARRSVPAERLNDVGRLLLEQGVPTMPPAEFRRPDRVARVDHEARDAQFVREAFVTPAIPVQHVLYVADLPQKHRKEHAAKAVSTAPELDGLIAGAQQEVLLQTPYLVLSDQAQAIFRTLRKHPQPPRIVVSTNSLAATDNPIVYALSYKFKRRNMRELGFNVYEFKPFPLDAPVDYANLVPDPLNPASEINQDSRNNRLIGGSAAGNAMRGSSGADGNTSASAGSVLRGSSGSGRTPGGSEVDRRVLRTETRPSFLGTRAVNKPLPVTRAGARMGLHAKSLVVDRRIGVIGTHNFDPRSENYNTEAAVVIDDPRFAQALAASIERDMSPENAWTVAPREKPPVLSGLNYSVGKVSEALPVLDFWPWRYATNYQFQPGPDCPFPLKRQDPQFRKCYVAVGDFPEVNVGPKWLLVRMLTAFGAGLVPIL
;
A
#
# COMPACT_ATOMS: atom_id res chain seq x y z
N MET A 1 -37.23 36.53 12.89
CA MET A 1 -37.73 35.38 12.11
C MET A 1 -37.42 35.45 10.60
N LYS A 2 -37.75 36.54 9.89
CA LYS A 2 -37.49 36.69 8.43
C LYS A 2 -36.00 36.64 8.03
N TYR A 3 -35.10 37.14 8.89
CA TYR A 3 -33.65 37.12 8.63
C TYR A 3 -33.05 35.72 8.76
N LEU A 4 -33.44 34.99 9.80
CA LEU A 4 -33.02 33.60 10.03
C LEU A 4 -33.50 32.67 8.90
N LEU A 5 -34.73 32.89 8.42
CA LEU A 5 -35.29 32.15 7.29
C LEU A 5 -34.53 32.45 5.97
N ARG A 6 -34.16 33.71 5.73
CA ARG A 6 -33.36 34.10 4.55
C ARG A 6 -31.94 33.53 4.61
N VAL A 7 -31.31 33.54 5.78
CA VAL A 7 -29.99 32.91 5.99
C VAL A 7 -30.08 31.40 5.82
N CYS A 8 -31.13 30.76 6.34
CA CYS A 8 -31.36 29.33 6.11
C CYS A 8 -31.59 29.05 4.62
N VAL A 9 -32.43 29.81 3.92
CA VAL A 9 -32.69 29.62 2.48
C VAL A 9 -31.44 29.88 1.64
N LEU A 10 -30.64 30.92 1.95
CA LEU A 10 -29.36 31.14 1.28
C LEU A 10 -28.37 30.01 1.56
N ALA A 11 -28.31 29.51 2.81
CA ALA A 11 -27.49 28.37 3.16
C ALA A 11 -27.96 27.10 2.43
N THR A 12 -29.25 26.84 2.33
CA THR A 12 -29.81 25.70 1.59
C THR A 12 -29.57 25.83 0.08
N LEU A 13 -29.66 27.04 -0.48
CA LEU A 13 -29.35 27.32 -1.90
C LEU A 13 -27.85 27.20 -2.18
N LEU A 14 -26.98 27.69 -1.28
CA LEU A 14 -25.52 27.55 -1.38
C LEU A 14 -25.05 26.10 -1.16
N LEU A 15 -25.74 25.34 -0.30
CA LEU A 15 -25.58 23.89 -0.15
C LEU A 15 -26.08 23.14 -1.40
N GLY A 16 -27.10 23.68 -2.08
CA GLY A 16 -27.64 23.16 -3.34
C GLY A 16 -26.71 23.41 -4.54
N THR A 17 -26.05 24.56 -4.62
CA THR A 17 -25.11 24.89 -5.72
C THR A 17 -23.77 24.18 -5.59
N GLY A 18 -23.31 23.87 -4.37
CA GLY A 18 -22.15 23.01 -4.12
C GLY A 18 -22.35 21.53 -4.52
N CYS A 19 -23.59 21.13 -4.81
CA CYS A 19 -24.01 19.76 -5.12
C CYS A 19 -24.58 19.59 -6.55
N ALA A 20 -24.28 20.50 -7.49
CA ALA A 20 -24.70 20.33 -8.87
C ALA A 20 -23.96 19.13 -9.52
N SER A 21 -24.52 17.94 -9.39
CA SER A 21 -24.12 16.75 -10.13
C SER A 21 -24.49 16.93 -11.60
N LEU A 22 -23.69 16.38 -12.52
CA LEU A 22 -24.10 16.35 -13.92
C LEU A 22 -25.44 15.60 -14.06
N SER A 23 -26.33 16.11 -14.91
CA SER A 23 -27.52 15.38 -15.36
C SER A 23 -27.13 14.14 -16.17
N GLN A 24 -28.07 13.24 -16.40
CA GLN A 24 -27.81 12.06 -17.23
C GLN A 24 -27.47 12.45 -18.69
N THR A 25 -28.09 13.51 -19.19
CA THR A 25 -27.81 14.08 -20.51
C THR A 25 -26.39 14.64 -20.59
N GLU A 26 -25.96 15.40 -19.58
CA GLU A 26 -24.58 15.91 -19.53
C GLU A 26 -23.55 14.79 -19.42
N ARG A 27 -23.79 13.76 -18.60
CA ARG A 27 -22.93 12.57 -18.54
C ARG A 27 -22.84 11.85 -19.89
N ASN A 28 -23.93 11.75 -20.64
CA ASN A 28 -23.92 11.15 -21.96
C ASN A 28 -23.18 12.03 -22.98
N ARG A 29 -23.30 13.36 -22.89
CA ARG A 29 -22.52 14.30 -23.71
C ARG A 29 -21.02 14.20 -23.42
N ALA A 30 -20.62 14.20 -22.15
CA ALA A 30 -19.23 14.03 -21.75
C ALA A 30 -18.64 12.70 -22.26
N ALA A 31 -19.40 11.61 -22.13
CA ALA A 31 -19.00 10.32 -22.68
C ALA A 31 -18.88 10.34 -24.22
N GLY A 32 -19.75 11.09 -24.91
CA GLY A 32 -19.65 11.33 -26.35
C GLY A 32 -18.40 12.10 -26.74
N VAL A 33 -18.01 13.14 -25.97
CA VAL A 33 -16.77 13.89 -26.19
C VAL A 33 -15.55 12.98 -26.07
N ALA A 34 -15.45 12.19 -25.00
CA ALA A 34 -14.37 11.22 -24.83
C ALA A 34 -14.34 10.18 -25.96
N ALA A 35 -15.50 9.61 -26.30
CA ALA A 35 -15.60 8.59 -27.35
C ALA A 35 -15.20 9.11 -28.74
N ALA A 36 -15.57 10.35 -29.07
CA ALA A 36 -15.23 10.96 -30.35
C ALA A 36 -13.73 11.25 -30.50
N ALA A 37 -13.00 11.41 -29.39
CA ALA A 37 -11.56 11.68 -29.41
C ALA A 37 -10.69 10.41 -29.34
N ARG A 38 -11.26 9.26 -28.98
CA ARG A 38 -10.51 8.00 -28.91
C ARG A 38 -9.92 7.66 -30.26
N SER A 39 -8.61 7.48 -30.30
CA SER A 39 -7.94 6.96 -31.49
C SER A 39 -8.42 5.54 -31.79
N THR A 40 -8.61 5.25 -33.07
CA THR A 40 -8.83 3.91 -33.63
C THR A 40 -7.60 3.41 -34.41
N VAL A 41 -6.52 4.20 -34.41
CA VAL A 41 -5.29 3.89 -35.13
C VAL A 41 -4.54 2.79 -34.40
N ILE A 42 -4.50 1.62 -35.00
CA ILE A 42 -3.66 0.51 -34.55
C ILE A 42 -2.27 0.63 -35.19
N ASN A 43 -1.23 0.72 -34.37
CA ASN A 43 0.15 0.85 -34.83
C ASN A 43 0.81 -0.48 -35.22
N CYS A 44 0.06 -1.59 -35.16
CA CYS A 44 0.54 -2.94 -35.50
C CYS A 44 -0.46 -3.77 -36.31
N GLY A 45 -0.04 -4.27 -37.47
CA GLY A 45 -0.85 -5.16 -38.33
C GLY A 45 -0.69 -6.67 -38.07
N GLN A 46 0.19 -7.09 -37.16
CA GLN A 46 0.47 -8.51 -36.92
C GLN A 46 -0.62 -9.20 -36.07
N ALA A 47 -0.83 -10.50 -36.29
CA ALA A 47 -1.84 -11.28 -35.56
C ALA A 47 -1.59 -11.32 -34.04
N ASN A 48 -0.33 -11.31 -33.63
CA ASN A 48 0.09 -11.24 -32.23
C ASN A 48 0.12 -9.82 -31.65
N ARG A 49 -0.35 -8.80 -32.39
CA ARG A 49 -0.33 -7.39 -31.95
C ARG A 49 1.07 -6.85 -31.65
N CYS A 50 2.09 -7.33 -32.37
CA CYS A 50 3.50 -6.93 -32.18
C CYS A 50 3.94 -7.14 -30.72
N ALA A 51 3.36 -8.14 -30.07
CA ALA A 51 3.76 -8.56 -28.73
C ALA A 51 5.25 -8.87 -28.70
N GLN A 52 5.93 -8.34 -27.69
CA GLN A 52 7.34 -8.65 -27.47
C GLN A 52 7.50 -10.12 -27.08
N PRO A 53 8.49 -10.83 -27.62
CA PRO A 53 8.82 -12.19 -27.16
C PRO A 53 9.11 -12.17 -25.65
N SER A 54 8.51 -13.11 -24.92
CA SER A 54 8.70 -13.23 -23.47
C SER A 54 8.73 -14.71 -23.06
N PRO A 55 9.81 -15.16 -22.39
CA PRO A 55 9.85 -16.48 -21.77
C PRO A 55 8.76 -16.67 -20.72
N LEU A 56 8.46 -15.63 -19.94
CA LEU A 56 7.39 -15.66 -18.94
C LEU A 56 6.02 -15.82 -19.59
N ARG A 57 5.76 -15.15 -20.71
CA ARG A 57 4.52 -15.37 -21.46
C ARG A 57 4.44 -16.77 -22.06
N ALA A 58 5.56 -17.27 -22.59
CA ALA A 58 5.63 -18.62 -23.14
C ALA A 58 5.29 -19.69 -22.09
N LEU A 59 5.68 -19.49 -20.83
CA LEU A 59 5.31 -20.38 -19.72
C LEU A 59 3.79 -20.49 -19.52
N GLY A 60 3.05 -19.39 -19.72
CA GLY A 60 1.58 -19.41 -19.77
C GLY A 60 1.04 -20.30 -20.89
N GLY A 61 1.60 -20.19 -22.09
CA GLY A 61 1.22 -21.05 -23.22
C GLY A 61 1.52 -22.53 -22.98
N GLU A 62 2.67 -22.83 -22.37
CA GLU A 62 3.07 -24.18 -21.98
C GLU A 62 2.10 -24.78 -20.96
N ALA A 63 1.81 -24.04 -19.87
CA ALA A 63 0.87 -24.47 -18.83
C ALA A 63 -0.51 -24.81 -19.42
N MET A 64 -1.01 -23.96 -20.32
CA MET A 64 -2.29 -24.18 -20.99
C MET A 64 -2.28 -25.39 -21.93
N THR A 65 -1.18 -25.61 -22.64
CA THR A 65 -1.03 -26.74 -23.58
C THR A 65 -0.91 -28.07 -22.84
N ALA A 66 -0.21 -28.07 -21.70
CA ALA A 66 -0.03 -29.26 -20.86
C ALA A 66 -1.26 -29.57 -19.97
N SER A 67 -2.22 -28.64 -19.87
CA SER A 67 -3.40 -28.77 -19.01
C SER A 67 -4.53 -29.54 -19.69
N THR A 68 -5.25 -30.34 -18.89
CA THR A 68 -6.56 -30.88 -19.24
C THR A 68 -7.56 -30.57 -18.11
N PRO A 69 -8.89 -30.64 -18.35
CA PRO A 69 -9.87 -30.44 -17.28
C PRO A 69 -9.70 -31.37 -16.07
N ALA A 70 -9.19 -32.60 -16.28
CA ALA A 70 -8.96 -33.58 -15.22
C ALA A 70 -7.57 -33.48 -14.58
N ALA A 71 -6.62 -32.84 -15.25
CA ALA A 71 -5.24 -32.67 -14.78
C ALA A 71 -4.76 -31.26 -15.16
N PRO A 72 -5.20 -30.22 -14.43
CA PRO A 72 -4.73 -28.87 -14.66
C PRO A 72 -3.24 -28.76 -14.29
N ARG A 73 -2.50 -27.99 -15.08
CA ARG A 73 -1.07 -27.71 -14.89
C ARG A 73 -0.88 -26.22 -14.76
N HIS A 74 -0.15 -25.81 -13.72
CA HIS A 74 0.19 -24.42 -13.51
C HIS A 74 1.67 -24.29 -13.16
N TYR A 75 2.18 -23.09 -13.31
CA TYR A 75 3.44 -22.67 -12.72
C TYR A 75 3.19 -21.48 -11.81
N ALA A 76 3.79 -21.50 -10.63
CA ALA A 76 3.69 -20.43 -9.65
C ALA A 76 5.09 -19.90 -9.30
N THR A 77 5.29 -18.60 -9.47
CA THR A 77 6.53 -17.91 -9.14
C THR A 77 6.28 -16.91 -8.02
N ILE A 78 7.01 -17.05 -6.91
CA ILE A 78 6.97 -16.09 -5.80
C ILE A 78 7.89 -14.91 -6.15
N VAL A 79 7.39 -13.69 -6.08
CA VAL A 79 8.15 -12.47 -6.36
C VAL A 79 8.26 -11.63 -5.09
N ASP A 80 9.45 -11.62 -4.53
CA ASP A 80 9.76 -10.98 -3.26
C ASP A 80 10.26 -9.53 -3.40
N HIS A 81 11.09 -9.25 -4.40
CA HIS A 81 11.65 -7.92 -4.62
C HIS A 81 10.65 -6.99 -5.32
N GLY A 82 10.65 -5.71 -4.93
CA GLY A 82 9.78 -4.70 -5.52
C GLY A 82 10.09 -4.47 -6.99
N GLU A 83 11.32 -4.06 -7.32
CA GLU A 83 11.72 -3.75 -8.70
C GLU A 83 11.48 -4.93 -9.67
N GLU A 84 11.77 -6.17 -9.25
CA GLU A 84 11.48 -7.36 -10.06
C GLU A 84 9.97 -7.52 -10.36
N SER A 85 9.09 -7.18 -9.42
CA SER A 85 7.63 -7.17 -9.68
C SER A 85 7.25 -6.14 -10.75
N LEU A 86 7.90 -4.96 -10.76
CA LEU A 86 7.70 -3.96 -11.82
C LEU A 86 8.18 -4.48 -13.18
N VAL A 87 9.37 -5.10 -13.23
CA VAL A 87 9.92 -5.73 -14.44
C VAL A 87 8.96 -6.78 -15.00
N ALA A 88 8.46 -7.69 -14.17
CA ALA A 88 7.51 -8.72 -14.57
C ALA A 88 6.22 -8.12 -15.16
N ARG A 89 5.66 -7.08 -14.52
CA ARG A 89 4.43 -6.42 -14.98
C ARG A 89 4.62 -5.75 -16.33
N LEU A 90 5.72 -5.01 -16.51
CA LEU A 90 6.05 -4.38 -17.79
C LEU A 90 6.25 -5.42 -18.90
N ASN A 91 6.99 -6.49 -18.61
CA ASN A 91 7.20 -7.58 -19.56
C ASN A 91 5.87 -8.27 -19.97
N LEU A 92 4.98 -8.53 -19.01
CA LEU A 92 3.67 -9.12 -19.27
C LEU A 92 2.77 -8.20 -20.11
N ILE A 93 2.71 -6.90 -19.80
CA ILE A 93 1.94 -5.91 -20.56
C ILE A 93 2.47 -5.78 -22.00
N ARG A 94 3.79 -5.81 -22.18
CA ARG A 94 4.44 -5.70 -23.51
C ARG A 94 4.32 -6.95 -24.36
N SER A 95 4.21 -8.12 -23.72
CA SER A 95 4.03 -9.39 -24.40
C SER A 95 2.56 -9.79 -24.62
N ALA A 96 1.61 -9.06 -24.04
CA ALA A 96 0.18 -9.31 -24.23
C ALA A 96 -0.23 -9.28 -25.71
N THR A 97 -1.06 -10.25 -26.11
CA THR A 97 -1.50 -10.44 -27.50
C THR A 97 -3.00 -10.18 -27.71
N ARG A 98 -3.80 -10.25 -26.64
CA ARG A 98 -5.27 -10.20 -26.70
C ARG A 98 -5.86 -9.23 -25.70
N SER A 99 -5.54 -9.40 -24.42
CA SER A 99 -6.20 -8.63 -23.36
C SER A 99 -5.32 -8.41 -22.13
N ILE A 100 -5.54 -7.28 -21.47
CA ILE A 100 -4.97 -6.91 -20.19
C ILE A 100 -6.09 -6.39 -19.29
N ASP A 101 -6.23 -7.00 -18.12
CA ASP A 101 -7.14 -6.57 -17.07
C ASP A 101 -6.34 -6.21 -15.82
N LEU A 102 -6.37 -4.94 -15.42
CA LEU A 102 -5.68 -4.41 -14.26
C LEU A 102 -6.71 -3.93 -13.23
N GLN A 103 -6.65 -4.47 -12.03
CA GLN A 103 -7.46 -4.08 -10.88
C GLN A 103 -6.53 -3.74 -9.71
N THR A 104 -6.69 -2.55 -9.11
CA THR A 104 -5.83 -2.12 -7.99
C THR A 104 -6.54 -1.15 -7.04
N TYR A 105 -6.11 -1.12 -5.78
CA TYR A 105 -6.60 -0.13 -4.82
C TYR A 105 -5.93 1.23 -5.05
N ILE A 106 -4.60 1.25 -5.22
CA ILE A 106 -3.81 2.47 -5.43
C ILE A 106 -3.19 2.47 -6.83
N PHE A 107 -3.28 3.62 -7.49
CA PHE A 107 -2.54 3.92 -8.70
C PHE A 107 -2.13 5.39 -8.63
N ASP A 108 -0.82 5.65 -8.47
CA ASP A 108 -0.27 7.00 -8.36
C ASP A 108 0.23 7.52 -9.72
N LYS A 109 0.94 8.65 -9.73
CA LYS A 109 1.50 9.30 -10.93
C LYS A 109 3.02 9.43 -10.88
N ASP A 110 3.67 8.63 -10.04
CA ASP A 110 5.12 8.57 -9.89
C ASP A 110 5.80 7.72 -10.98
N ASP A 111 7.12 7.56 -10.90
CA ASP A 111 7.92 7.01 -11.99
C ASP A 111 7.46 5.58 -12.35
N SER A 112 7.30 4.71 -11.35
CA SER A 112 6.87 3.33 -11.55
C SER A 112 5.45 3.22 -12.09
N ALA A 113 4.50 3.98 -11.55
CA ALA A 113 3.12 3.97 -12.01
C ALA A 113 3.00 4.54 -13.43
N ARG A 114 3.80 5.57 -13.77
CA ARG A 114 3.85 6.16 -15.09
C ARG A 114 4.38 5.18 -16.14
N MET A 115 5.43 4.42 -15.84
CA MET A 115 5.95 3.38 -16.75
C MET A 115 4.88 2.36 -17.11
N VAL A 116 4.11 1.90 -16.11
CA VAL A 116 3.02 0.95 -16.33
C VAL A 116 1.90 1.59 -17.15
N LEU A 117 1.54 2.83 -16.86
CA LEU A 117 0.49 3.55 -17.58
C LEU A 117 0.82 3.71 -19.07
N ASP A 118 2.04 4.13 -19.38
CA ASP A 118 2.51 4.29 -20.75
C ASP A 118 2.52 2.93 -21.47
N ALA A 119 3.00 1.86 -20.81
CA ALA A 119 2.98 0.52 -21.39
C ALA A 119 1.55 -0.02 -21.68
N LEU A 120 0.56 0.35 -20.86
CA LEU A 120 -0.85 0.00 -21.08
C LEU A 120 -1.44 0.77 -22.26
N VAL A 121 -1.13 2.06 -22.40
CA VAL A 121 -1.53 2.87 -23.56
C VAL A 121 -0.90 2.31 -24.84
N ASP A 122 0.39 1.97 -24.81
CA ASP A 122 1.08 1.33 -25.93
C ASP A 122 0.42 0.00 -26.31
N ALA A 123 0.08 -0.84 -25.34
CA ALA A 123 -0.62 -2.10 -25.60
C ALA A 123 -1.98 -1.87 -26.30
N ALA A 124 -2.74 -0.86 -25.87
CA ALA A 124 -4.01 -0.51 -26.52
C ALA A 124 -3.82 -0.07 -27.98
N GLN A 125 -2.80 0.75 -28.25
CA GLN A 125 -2.43 1.21 -29.60
C GLN A 125 -1.93 0.06 -30.49
N ARG A 126 -1.33 -0.99 -29.90
CA ARG A 126 -0.98 -2.22 -30.63
C ARG A 126 -2.17 -3.11 -30.98
N GLY A 127 -3.35 -2.84 -30.43
CA GLY A 127 -4.57 -3.62 -30.66
C GLY A 127 -4.95 -4.60 -29.55
N VAL A 128 -4.31 -4.50 -28.38
CA VAL A 128 -4.66 -5.28 -27.19
C VAL A 128 -5.83 -4.61 -26.46
N LYS A 129 -6.82 -5.38 -26.00
CA LYS A 129 -7.92 -4.84 -25.18
C LYS A 129 -7.44 -4.59 -23.75
N VAL A 130 -7.48 -3.34 -23.30
CA VAL A 130 -6.98 -2.93 -21.99
C VAL A 130 -8.12 -2.41 -21.12
N ARG A 131 -8.29 -3.00 -19.93
CA ARG A 131 -9.30 -2.59 -18.94
C ARG A 131 -8.62 -2.29 -17.61
N ILE A 132 -8.83 -1.09 -17.10
CA ILE A 132 -8.23 -0.60 -15.86
C ILE A 132 -9.33 -0.28 -14.86
N LEU A 133 -9.29 -0.90 -13.69
CA LEU A 133 -10.23 -0.70 -12.59
C LEU A 133 -9.50 -0.26 -11.32
N ILE A 134 -9.82 0.93 -10.81
CA ILE A 134 -9.14 1.53 -9.66
C ILE A 134 -10.17 1.92 -8.58
N ASP A 135 -9.91 1.68 -7.30
CA ASP A 135 -10.79 2.19 -6.22
C ASP A 135 -10.70 3.72 -6.10
N GLN A 136 -11.84 4.38 -5.91
CA GLN A 136 -11.92 5.84 -5.82
C GLN A 136 -10.97 6.44 -4.77
N LEU A 137 -10.84 5.85 -3.57
CA LEU A 137 -10.13 6.51 -2.46
C LEU A 137 -8.66 6.79 -2.75
N SER A 138 -8.07 5.95 -3.60
CA SER A 138 -6.65 5.98 -3.93
C SER A 138 -6.39 5.93 -5.43
N ALA A 139 -7.40 6.31 -6.23
CA ALA A 139 -7.24 6.55 -7.64
C ALA A 139 -6.35 7.76 -7.93
N ILE A 140 -5.84 7.81 -9.16
CA ILE A 140 -5.13 8.95 -9.74
C ILE A 140 -5.99 10.20 -9.51
N ALA A 141 -5.49 11.14 -8.70
CA ALA A 141 -6.23 12.34 -8.32
C ALA A 141 -6.18 13.45 -9.39
N ASP A 142 -5.37 13.26 -10.42
CA ASP A 142 -5.18 14.19 -11.53
C ASP A 142 -6.28 13.99 -12.59
N LEU A 143 -7.19 14.94 -12.67
CA LEU A 143 -8.31 14.90 -13.61
C LEU A 143 -7.84 15.01 -15.08
N GLN A 144 -6.69 15.64 -15.34
CA GLN A 144 -6.13 15.76 -16.70
C GLN A 144 -5.68 14.39 -17.19
N ILE A 145 -4.95 13.64 -16.35
CA ILE A 145 -4.55 12.26 -16.65
C ILE A 145 -5.77 11.38 -16.88
N LEU A 146 -6.77 11.44 -15.99
CA LEU A 146 -7.99 10.64 -16.14
C LEU A 146 -8.79 10.98 -17.40
N GLY A 147 -8.94 12.26 -17.73
CA GLY A 147 -9.61 12.72 -18.94
C GLY A 147 -8.86 12.29 -20.20
N ALA A 148 -7.53 12.36 -20.19
CA ALA A 148 -6.67 11.94 -21.29
C ALA A 148 -6.76 10.41 -21.50
N LEU A 149 -6.67 9.62 -20.43
CA LEU A 149 -6.80 8.17 -20.49
C LEU A 149 -8.17 7.73 -21.00
N ALA A 150 -9.25 8.30 -20.45
CA ALA A 150 -10.62 7.96 -20.85
C ALA A 150 -10.92 8.26 -22.33
N SER A 151 -10.10 9.14 -22.93
CA SER A 151 -10.22 9.60 -24.32
C SER A 151 -9.08 9.11 -25.22
N SER A 152 -8.18 8.25 -24.73
CA SER A 152 -6.91 7.92 -25.41
C SER A 152 -7.07 7.02 -26.64
N HIS A 153 -7.71 5.87 -26.49
CA HIS A 153 -7.79 4.85 -27.52
C HIS A 153 -9.05 3.98 -27.36
N GLU A 154 -9.64 3.47 -28.44
CA GLU A 154 -10.87 2.65 -28.38
C GLU A 154 -10.68 1.32 -27.63
N ASN A 155 -9.47 0.78 -27.68
CA ASN A 155 -9.08 -0.44 -26.98
C ASN A 155 -8.75 -0.24 -25.49
N LEU A 156 -8.73 1.00 -24.98
CA LEU A 156 -8.45 1.29 -23.58
C LEU A 156 -9.71 1.78 -22.86
N GLN A 157 -10.05 1.12 -21.75
CA GLN A 157 -11.17 1.50 -20.90
C GLN A 157 -10.73 1.66 -19.46
N LEU A 158 -11.15 2.76 -18.83
CA LEU A 158 -10.87 3.08 -17.44
C LEU A 158 -12.16 3.20 -16.64
N ARG A 159 -12.26 2.48 -15.53
CA ARG A 159 -13.38 2.56 -14.58
C ARG A 159 -12.87 2.84 -13.17
N ILE A 160 -13.65 3.62 -12.44
CA ILE A 160 -13.44 3.89 -11.01
C ILE A 160 -14.47 3.13 -10.21
N TYR A 161 -14.00 2.36 -9.24
CA TYR A 161 -14.83 1.58 -8.34
C TYR A 161 -15.31 2.41 -7.16
N ASN A 162 -16.60 2.28 -6.85
CA ASN A 162 -17.31 2.92 -5.75
C ASN A 162 -17.09 4.46 -5.63
N PRO A 163 -17.30 5.24 -6.71
CA PRO A 163 -17.14 6.69 -6.65
C PRO A 163 -18.26 7.35 -5.83
N THR A 164 -17.92 7.73 -4.61
CA THR A 164 -18.76 8.53 -3.70
C THR A 164 -19.06 9.88 -4.34
N PHE A 165 -20.34 10.30 -4.32
CA PHE A 165 -20.86 11.46 -5.05
C PHE A 165 -20.59 11.48 -6.56
N GLY A 166 -20.21 10.33 -7.14
CA GLY A 166 -19.88 10.23 -8.56
C GLY A 166 -18.66 11.05 -8.98
N LYS A 167 -17.74 11.36 -8.07
CA LYS A 167 -16.49 12.09 -8.34
C LYS A 167 -15.30 11.14 -8.24
N VAL A 168 -14.13 11.50 -8.74
CA VAL A 168 -12.86 10.89 -8.31
C VAL A 168 -12.27 11.64 -7.13
N LYS A 169 -12.16 12.97 -7.26
CA LYS A 169 -11.55 13.81 -6.23
C LYS A 169 -12.60 14.33 -5.26
N LEU A 170 -12.55 13.83 -4.03
CA LEU A 170 -13.41 14.31 -2.94
C LEU A 170 -12.80 15.55 -2.30
N ASN A 171 -13.59 16.61 -2.15
CA ASN A 171 -13.22 17.76 -1.33
C ASN A 171 -13.64 17.55 0.15
N TYR A 172 -13.31 18.51 1.03
CA TYR A 172 -13.64 18.41 2.45
C TYR A 172 -15.14 18.22 2.73
N PHE A 173 -16.00 18.95 2.01
CA PHE A 173 -17.44 18.86 2.19
C PHE A 173 -18.01 17.55 1.66
N ASP A 174 -17.49 17.05 0.54
CA ASP A 174 -17.82 15.71 0.03
C ASP A 174 -17.44 14.67 1.09
N TYR A 175 -16.23 14.74 1.66
CA TYR A 175 -15.82 13.81 2.71
C TYR A 175 -16.72 13.87 3.95
N ALA A 176 -16.95 15.06 4.52
CA ALA A 176 -17.84 15.23 5.67
C ALA A 176 -19.26 14.73 5.37
N GLY A 177 -19.79 15.05 4.17
CA GLY A 177 -21.06 14.54 3.69
C GLY A 177 -21.08 13.01 3.59
N SER A 178 -20.00 12.39 3.10
CA SER A 178 -19.91 10.92 2.98
C SER A 178 -19.97 10.22 4.34
N VAL A 179 -19.33 10.80 5.36
CA VAL A 179 -19.32 10.30 6.73
C VAL A 179 -20.69 10.48 7.38
N LEU A 180 -21.44 11.53 7.06
CA LEU A 180 -22.76 11.77 7.63
C LEU A 180 -23.88 10.99 6.93
N CYS A 181 -23.90 10.94 5.59
CA CYS A 181 -25.02 10.35 4.83
C CYS A 181 -24.82 8.87 4.50
N CYS A 182 -23.56 8.46 4.29
CA CYS A 182 -23.26 7.34 3.40
C CYS A 182 -22.07 6.51 3.90
N PHE A 183 -21.84 6.56 5.21
CA PHE A 183 -20.65 6.10 5.88
C PHE A 183 -20.26 4.64 5.58
N ARG A 184 -21.22 3.70 5.65
CA ARG A 184 -20.97 2.29 5.33
C ARG A 184 -20.56 2.11 3.86
N ARG A 185 -21.22 2.81 2.94
CA ARG A 185 -20.91 2.75 1.50
C ARG A 185 -19.53 3.34 1.21
N PHE A 186 -19.18 4.43 1.90
CA PHE A 186 -17.88 5.07 1.82
C PHE A 186 -16.76 4.16 2.39
N ASN A 187 -17.07 3.27 3.32
CA ASN A 187 -16.06 2.35 3.88
C ASN A 187 -15.85 1.04 3.12
N GLN A 188 -16.73 0.72 2.19
CA GLN A 188 -16.62 -0.47 1.36
C GLN A 188 -15.64 -0.23 0.21
N ARG A 189 -14.53 -0.98 0.18
CA ARG A 189 -13.42 -0.73 -0.75
C ARG A 189 -13.02 -1.98 -1.50
N MET A 190 -12.67 -1.79 -2.77
CA MET A 190 -12.06 -2.85 -3.57
C MET A 190 -10.57 -2.88 -3.24
N HIS A 191 -10.15 -3.87 -2.45
CA HIS A 191 -8.77 -4.00 -1.99
C HIS A 191 -8.00 -5.09 -2.75
N ASN A 192 -8.62 -5.67 -3.78
CA ASN A 192 -8.02 -6.56 -4.76
C ASN A 192 -6.87 -5.86 -5.52
N LYS A 193 -5.74 -6.56 -5.68
CA LYS A 193 -4.67 -6.22 -6.62
C LYS A 193 -4.48 -7.40 -7.56
N LEU A 194 -4.77 -7.18 -8.83
CA LEU A 194 -4.84 -8.22 -9.84
C LEU A 194 -4.38 -7.66 -11.19
N LEU A 195 -3.49 -8.38 -11.85
CA LEU A 195 -3.17 -8.19 -13.26
C LEU A 195 -3.43 -9.51 -13.97
N VAL A 196 -4.29 -9.53 -14.99
CA VAL A 196 -4.51 -10.69 -15.87
C VAL A 196 -4.09 -10.33 -17.29
N VAL A 197 -3.29 -11.20 -17.90
CA VAL A 197 -2.83 -11.07 -19.29
C VAL A 197 -3.23 -12.29 -20.08
N ASP A 198 -3.93 -12.06 -21.19
CA ASP A 198 -4.37 -13.06 -22.17
C ASP A 198 -5.13 -14.25 -21.55
N ASP A 199 -5.73 -14.10 -20.37
CA ASP A 199 -6.40 -15.15 -19.56
C ASP A 199 -5.53 -16.39 -19.25
N VAL A 200 -4.19 -16.25 -19.35
CA VAL A 200 -3.22 -17.35 -19.13
C VAL A 200 -2.15 -17.02 -18.10
N LEU A 201 -1.93 -15.73 -17.82
CA LEU A 201 -1.01 -15.25 -16.79
C LEU A 201 -1.75 -14.29 -15.85
N GLY A 202 -1.57 -14.52 -14.55
CA GLY A 202 -2.15 -13.71 -13.49
C GLY A 202 -1.08 -13.29 -12.49
N VAL A 203 -1.17 -12.07 -11.97
CA VAL A 203 -0.35 -11.60 -10.84
C VAL A 203 -1.26 -11.14 -9.72
N VAL A 204 -1.09 -11.71 -8.53
CA VAL A 204 -1.84 -11.39 -7.30
C VAL A 204 -0.87 -11.24 -6.15
N GLY A 205 -1.15 -10.32 -5.23
CA GLY A 205 -0.33 -10.09 -4.05
C GLY A 205 -0.68 -8.77 -3.38
N GLY A 206 0.22 -8.25 -2.55
CA GLY A 206 -0.04 -7.03 -1.80
C GLY A 206 0.26 -5.73 -2.54
N ARG A 207 0.95 -5.78 -3.69
CA ARG A 207 1.51 -4.60 -4.35
C ARG A 207 0.48 -3.78 -5.13
N ASN A 208 0.52 -2.45 -4.94
CA ASN A 208 -0.20 -1.48 -5.76
C ASN A 208 0.76 -0.82 -6.79
N TYR A 209 0.29 0.20 -7.52
CA TYR A 209 1.09 0.94 -8.50
C TYR A 209 1.53 2.30 -7.94
N GLN A 210 2.63 2.30 -7.18
CA GLN A 210 3.27 3.47 -6.55
C GLN A 210 4.73 3.09 -6.19
N ASP A 211 5.67 4.04 -6.19
CA ASP A 211 7.12 3.82 -6.06
C ASP A 211 7.50 3.06 -4.76
N ASP A 212 6.79 3.29 -3.66
CA ASP A 212 7.03 2.62 -2.37
C ASP A 212 6.74 1.11 -2.38
N TYR A 213 6.02 0.60 -3.39
CA TYR A 213 5.80 -0.83 -3.61
C TYR A 213 6.89 -1.52 -4.45
N TYR A 214 7.73 -0.72 -5.10
CA TYR A 214 8.75 -1.18 -6.04
C TYR A 214 10.17 -0.85 -5.57
N ASP A 215 10.34 -0.58 -4.27
CA ASP A 215 11.60 -0.21 -3.62
C ASP A 215 12.16 1.16 -4.06
N TRP A 216 11.34 2.02 -4.66
CA TRP A 216 11.80 3.25 -5.32
C TRP A 216 11.68 4.52 -4.49
N ASP A 217 10.95 4.52 -3.38
CA ASP A 217 10.82 5.67 -2.49
C ASP A 217 12.08 5.82 -1.64
N SER A 218 12.62 7.04 -1.55
CA SER A 218 13.88 7.28 -0.81
C SER A 218 13.72 7.32 0.70
N GLU A 219 12.49 7.30 1.21
CA GLU A 219 12.20 7.41 2.64
C GLU A 219 11.53 6.15 3.23
N TYR A 220 10.60 5.52 2.50
CA TYR A 220 9.77 4.42 3.01
C TYR A 220 9.32 3.47 1.91
N ASN A 221 9.64 2.19 2.03
CA ASN A 221 9.21 1.15 1.10
C ASN A 221 8.47 -0.01 1.79
N PHE A 222 7.74 -0.78 0.99
CA PHE A 222 7.02 -1.95 1.44
C PHE A 222 7.78 -3.25 1.17
N ARG A 223 8.02 -4.00 2.23
CA ARG A 223 8.32 -5.43 2.13
C ARG A 223 7.04 -6.18 1.86
N ASP A 224 6.77 -6.42 0.58
CA ASP A 224 5.57 -7.08 0.08
C ASP A 224 5.90 -8.30 -0.79
N ARG A 225 4.88 -9.04 -1.24
CA ARG A 225 5.03 -10.24 -2.06
C ARG A 225 3.91 -10.35 -3.08
N ASP A 226 4.29 -10.76 -4.28
CA ASP A 226 3.37 -11.20 -5.32
C ASP A 226 3.58 -12.68 -5.65
N VAL A 227 2.57 -13.29 -6.27
CA VAL A 227 2.67 -14.55 -6.99
C VAL A 227 2.29 -14.32 -8.45
N ILE A 228 3.15 -14.76 -9.36
CA ILE A 228 2.83 -14.89 -10.78
C ILE A 228 2.34 -16.31 -11.02
N LEU A 229 1.13 -16.44 -11.55
CA LEU A 229 0.49 -17.70 -11.87
C LEU A 229 0.34 -17.83 -13.38
N ALA A 230 0.86 -18.92 -13.94
CA ALA A 230 0.68 -19.32 -15.33
C ALA A 230 -0.17 -20.59 -15.36
N GLY A 231 -1.33 -20.59 -16.03
CA GLY A 231 -2.17 -21.79 -16.14
C GLY A 231 -3.68 -21.53 -16.12
N PRO A 232 -4.51 -22.59 -16.15
CA PRO A 232 -5.94 -22.48 -16.39
C PRO A 232 -6.72 -21.75 -15.30
N GLU A 233 -6.21 -21.71 -14.05
CA GLU A 233 -6.86 -21.01 -12.93
C GLU A 233 -6.90 -19.48 -13.13
N VAL A 234 -6.05 -18.93 -14.01
CA VAL A 234 -6.09 -17.52 -14.38
C VAL A 234 -7.45 -17.13 -15.00
N ARG A 235 -8.20 -18.09 -15.58
CA ARG A 235 -9.56 -17.83 -16.06
C ARG A 235 -10.54 -17.52 -14.93
N ALA A 236 -10.35 -18.10 -13.74
CA ALA A 236 -11.15 -17.74 -12.56
C ALA A 236 -10.82 -16.32 -12.08
N MET A 237 -9.55 -15.92 -12.17
CA MET A 237 -9.09 -14.55 -11.91
C MET A 237 -9.75 -13.55 -12.87
N ALA A 238 -9.74 -13.86 -14.17
CA ALA A 238 -10.41 -13.06 -15.21
C ALA A 238 -11.92 -12.96 -14.96
N ALA A 239 -12.57 -14.06 -14.57
CA ALA A 239 -14.01 -14.07 -14.27
C ALA A 239 -14.35 -13.20 -13.05
N ASN A 240 -13.51 -13.21 -12.01
CA ASN A 240 -13.66 -12.31 -10.86
C ASN A 240 -13.51 -10.84 -11.28
N PHE A 241 -12.47 -10.50 -12.05
CA PHE A 241 -12.31 -9.16 -12.63
C PHE A 241 -13.57 -8.73 -13.39
N ASP A 242 -14.11 -9.61 -14.24
CA ASP A 242 -15.33 -9.35 -15.02
C ASP A 242 -16.55 -9.04 -14.15
N ALA A 243 -16.69 -9.73 -13.00
CA ALA A 243 -17.75 -9.46 -12.04
C ALA A 243 -17.65 -8.04 -11.47
N PHE A 244 -16.44 -7.61 -11.09
CA PHE A 244 -16.20 -6.22 -10.65
C PHE A 244 -16.38 -5.23 -11.80
N TRP A 245 -15.87 -5.53 -12.99
CA TRP A 245 -15.96 -4.67 -14.16
C TRP A 245 -17.42 -4.34 -14.49
N ARG A 246 -18.31 -5.34 -14.46
CA ARG A 246 -19.75 -5.20 -14.75
C ARG A 246 -20.57 -4.67 -13.58
N ALA A 247 -19.98 -4.57 -12.38
CA ALA A 247 -20.70 -4.10 -11.20
C ALA A 247 -21.17 -2.66 -11.38
N ARG A 248 -22.39 -2.35 -10.91
CA ARG A 248 -22.95 -0.98 -10.90
C ARG A 248 -22.04 0.05 -10.20
N ARG A 249 -21.16 -0.39 -9.30
CA ARG A 249 -20.21 0.47 -8.58
C ARG A 249 -19.00 0.86 -9.43
N SER A 250 -18.77 0.20 -10.55
CA SER A 250 -17.67 0.47 -11.48
C SER A 250 -18.16 1.43 -12.55
N VAL A 251 -17.75 2.70 -12.45
CA VAL A 251 -18.24 3.78 -13.32
C VAL A 251 -17.13 4.18 -14.29
N PRO A 252 -17.41 4.26 -15.61
CA PRO A 252 -16.45 4.80 -16.59
C PRO A 252 -15.98 6.20 -16.19
N ALA A 253 -14.67 6.45 -16.29
CA ALA A 253 -14.08 7.69 -15.81
C ALA A 253 -14.72 8.94 -16.44
N GLU A 254 -15.01 8.91 -17.75
CA GLU A 254 -15.65 9.99 -18.50
C GLU A 254 -17.09 10.31 -18.04
N ARG A 255 -17.72 9.42 -17.26
CA ARG A 255 -19.07 9.61 -16.72
C ARG A 255 -19.10 10.17 -15.29
N LEU A 256 -17.93 10.36 -14.68
CA LEU A 256 -17.81 10.96 -13.35
C LEU A 256 -18.06 12.47 -13.43
N ASN A 257 -18.56 13.07 -12.36
CA ASN A 257 -19.01 14.45 -12.33
C ASN A 257 -17.87 15.45 -12.56
N ASP A 258 -16.69 15.19 -11.99
CA ASP A 258 -15.50 16.02 -12.09
C ASP A 258 -14.78 15.83 -13.44
N VAL A 259 -14.58 14.59 -13.88
CA VAL A 259 -13.99 14.30 -15.20
C VAL A 259 -14.93 14.74 -16.33
N GLY A 260 -16.23 14.44 -16.22
CA GLY A 260 -17.21 14.83 -17.22
C GLY A 260 -17.37 16.34 -17.35
N ARG A 261 -17.28 17.09 -16.25
CA ARG A 261 -17.27 18.55 -16.29
C ARG A 261 -16.02 19.08 -16.99
N LEU A 262 -14.85 18.52 -16.69
CA LEU A 262 -13.60 18.83 -17.39
C LEU A 262 -13.77 18.64 -18.91
N LEU A 263 -14.30 17.49 -19.35
CA LEU A 263 -14.50 17.19 -20.77
C LEU A 263 -15.50 18.13 -21.45
N LEU A 264 -16.55 18.57 -20.75
CA LEU A 264 -17.56 19.47 -21.30
C LEU A 264 -17.09 20.92 -21.37
N GLU A 265 -16.29 21.37 -20.40
CA GLU A 265 -15.83 22.76 -20.29
C GLU A 265 -14.54 23.01 -21.08
N GLN A 266 -13.61 22.05 -21.05
CA GLN A 266 -12.24 22.23 -21.56
C GLN A 266 -11.94 21.32 -22.77
N GLY A 267 -12.86 20.41 -23.12
CA GLY A 267 -12.61 19.40 -24.14
C GLY A 267 -11.69 18.28 -23.65
N VAL A 268 -11.06 17.57 -24.59
CA VAL A 268 -10.19 16.43 -24.28
C VAL A 268 -8.78 16.92 -23.93
N PRO A 269 -8.29 16.65 -22.71
CA PRO A 269 -6.96 17.07 -22.32
C PRO A 269 -5.89 16.19 -22.97
N THR A 270 -4.70 16.76 -23.15
CA THR A 270 -3.52 16.01 -23.56
C THR A 270 -2.92 15.28 -22.36
N MET A 271 -2.37 14.09 -22.58
CA MET A 271 -1.61 13.39 -21.55
C MET A 271 -0.38 14.24 -21.20
N PRO A 272 -0.15 14.61 -19.92
CA PRO A 272 1.07 15.30 -19.53
C PRO A 272 2.32 14.49 -19.90
N PRO A 273 3.43 15.12 -20.31
CA PRO A 273 4.68 14.42 -20.60
C PRO A 273 5.15 13.64 -19.36
N ALA A 274 5.88 12.55 -19.58
CA ALA A 274 6.50 11.81 -18.49
C ALA A 274 7.71 12.61 -17.99
N GLU A 275 7.68 13.05 -16.72
CA GLU A 275 8.80 13.71 -16.05
C GLU A 275 9.37 12.74 -15.02
N PHE A 276 10.18 11.78 -15.49
CA PHE A 276 10.81 10.79 -14.61
C PHE A 276 11.86 11.45 -13.72
N ARG A 277 11.79 11.21 -12.42
CA ARG A 277 12.75 11.73 -11.44
C ARG A 277 14.10 11.01 -11.52
N ARG A 278 14.07 9.73 -11.88
CA ARG A 278 15.25 8.85 -12.01
C ARG A 278 15.27 8.21 -13.41
N PRO A 279 15.55 8.97 -14.48
CA PRO A 279 15.51 8.43 -15.84
C PRO A 279 16.44 7.24 -16.06
N ASP A 280 17.61 7.20 -15.42
CA ASP A 280 18.54 6.06 -15.53
C ASP A 280 17.99 4.78 -14.90
N ARG A 281 17.27 4.90 -13.77
CA ARG A 281 16.59 3.76 -13.12
C ARG A 281 15.45 3.24 -13.99
N VAL A 282 14.65 4.16 -14.53
CA VAL A 282 13.59 3.85 -15.49
C VAL A 282 14.16 3.13 -16.71
N ALA A 283 15.26 3.61 -17.28
CA ALA A 283 15.92 3.00 -18.42
C ALA A 283 16.46 1.59 -18.12
N ARG A 284 17.03 1.36 -16.92
CA ARG A 284 17.48 0.04 -16.48
C ARG A 284 16.33 -0.97 -16.40
N VAL A 285 15.26 -0.64 -15.67
CA VAL A 285 14.08 -1.52 -15.56
C VAL A 285 13.41 -1.74 -16.92
N ASP A 286 13.40 -0.70 -17.75
CA ASP A 286 12.91 -0.80 -19.11
C ASP A 286 13.73 -1.78 -19.98
N HIS A 287 15.05 -1.83 -19.76
CA HIS A 287 15.95 -2.79 -20.40
C HIS A 287 15.72 -4.22 -19.88
N GLU A 288 15.72 -4.41 -18.56
CA GLU A 288 15.48 -5.71 -17.90
C GLU A 288 14.13 -6.31 -18.29
N ALA A 289 13.08 -5.49 -18.41
CA ALA A 289 11.76 -5.93 -18.85
C ALA A 289 11.71 -6.40 -20.31
N ARG A 290 12.72 -6.05 -21.13
CA ARG A 290 12.87 -6.53 -22.52
C ARG A 290 13.91 -7.63 -22.65
N ASP A 291 14.76 -7.83 -21.65
CA ASP A 291 15.78 -8.86 -21.66
C ASP A 291 15.19 -10.24 -21.36
N ALA A 292 15.18 -11.11 -22.37
CA ALA A 292 14.68 -12.46 -22.24
C ALA A 292 15.52 -13.33 -21.29
N GLN A 293 16.82 -13.09 -21.15
CA GLN A 293 17.66 -13.83 -20.22
C GLN A 293 17.30 -13.47 -18.78
N PHE A 294 17.28 -12.17 -18.45
CA PHE A 294 16.86 -11.68 -17.14
C PHE A 294 15.47 -12.23 -16.77
N VAL A 295 14.48 -12.08 -17.65
CA VAL A 295 13.10 -12.55 -17.41
C VAL A 295 13.05 -14.07 -17.16
N ARG A 296 13.90 -14.85 -17.85
CA ARG A 296 13.96 -16.30 -17.63
C ARG A 296 14.56 -16.64 -16.27
N GLU A 297 15.67 -16.01 -15.90
CA GLU A 297 16.36 -16.25 -14.64
C GLU A 297 15.51 -15.80 -13.44
N ALA A 298 14.89 -14.62 -13.53
CA ALA A 298 14.09 -14.05 -12.45
C ALA A 298 12.71 -14.70 -12.28
N PHE A 299 12.04 -15.13 -13.37
CA PHE A 299 10.63 -15.52 -13.29
C PHE A 299 10.27 -16.92 -13.78
N VAL A 300 11.03 -17.47 -14.73
CA VAL A 300 10.71 -18.79 -15.33
C VAL A 300 11.48 -19.91 -14.64
N THR A 301 12.76 -19.71 -14.37
CA THR A 301 13.62 -20.68 -13.69
C THR A 301 13.17 -20.98 -12.26
N PRO A 302 12.79 -19.98 -11.43
CA PRO A 302 12.25 -20.25 -10.10
C PRO A 302 10.76 -20.66 -10.09
N ALA A 303 10.12 -20.77 -11.25
CA ALA A 303 8.70 -21.13 -11.32
C ALA A 303 8.49 -22.58 -10.86
N ILE A 304 7.60 -22.77 -9.89
CA ILE A 304 7.30 -24.08 -9.32
C ILE A 304 6.12 -24.69 -10.10
N PRO A 305 6.27 -25.87 -10.74
CA PRO A 305 5.15 -26.56 -11.36
C PRO A 305 4.22 -27.09 -10.27
N VAL A 306 2.95 -26.70 -10.32
CA VAL A 306 1.91 -27.04 -9.34
C VAL A 306 0.63 -27.52 -10.05
N GLN A 307 -0.23 -28.25 -9.34
CA GLN A 307 -1.48 -28.81 -9.89
C GLN A 307 -2.73 -28.32 -9.16
N HIS A 308 -2.66 -28.22 -7.83
CA HIS A 308 -3.77 -27.83 -6.99
C HIS A 308 -3.67 -26.35 -6.65
N VAL A 309 -4.25 -25.53 -7.52
CA VAL A 309 -4.32 -24.07 -7.37
C VAL A 309 -5.79 -23.64 -7.32
N LEU A 310 -6.13 -22.81 -6.34
CA LEU A 310 -7.44 -22.22 -6.20
C LEU A 310 -7.32 -20.70 -6.04
N TYR A 311 -7.96 -19.94 -6.92
CA TYR A 311 -8.13 -18.52 -6.75
C TYR A 311 -9.39 -18.24 -5.92
N VAL A 312 -9.18 -17.75 -4.71
CA VAL A 312 -10.24 -17.42 -3.76
C VAL A 312 -10.39 -15.90 -3.75
N ALA A 313 -11.55 -15.39 -4.14
CA ALA A 313 -11.78 -13.95 -4.20
C ALA A 313 -13.22 -13.57 -3.92
N ASP A 314 -13.40 -12.49 -3.14
CA ASP A 314 -14.71 -11.92 -2.92
C ASP A 314 -15.31 -11.35 -4.20
N LEU A 315 -16.63 -11.32 -4.26
CA LEU A 315 -17.39 -10.67 -5.32
C LEU A 315 -17.88 -9.27 -4.89
N PRO A 316 -18.18 -8.35 -5.83
CA PRO A 316 -18.69 -7.00 -5.49
C PRO A 316 -20.01 -7.02 -4.71
N GLN A 317 -20.75 -8.14 -4.72
CA GLN A 317 -21.95 -8.40 -3.93
C GLN A 317 -21.70 -8.36 -2.42
N LYS A 318 -20.47 -8.60 -1.95
CA LYS A 318 -20.06 -8.39 -0.54
C LYS A 318 -20.45 -6.99 -0.05
N HIS A 319 -20.33 -6.00 -0.94
CA HIS A 319 -20.71 -4.62 -0.62
C HIS A 319 -22.23 -4.36 -0.63
N ARG A 320 -23.07 -5.34 -0.98
CA ARG A 320 -24.53 -5.24 -0.99
C ARG A 320 -25.22 -6.06 0.11
N LYS A 321 -24.46 -6.84 0.90
CA LYS A 321 -25.02 -7.89 1.78
C LYS A 321 -25.91 -8.89 1.01
N GLU A 322 -25.73 -8.99 -0.30
CA GLU A 322 -26.37 -10.02 -1.12
C GLU A 322 -25.51 -11.28 -0.96
N HIS A 323 -25.84 -12.15 0.01
CA HIS A 323 -25.18 -13.45 0.11
C HIS A 323 -25.64 -14.30 -1.08
N ALA A 324 -24.83 -14.35 -2.13
CA ALA A 324 -25.01 -15.34 -3.17
C ALA A 324 -24.63 -16.71 -2.60
N ALA A 325 -25.58 -17.64 -2.51
CA ALA A 325 -25.42 -18.97 -1.92
C ALA A 325 -24.40 -19.90 -2.64
N LYS A 326 -23.62 -19.39 -3.60
CA LYS A 326 -22.67 -20.16 -4.43
C LYS A 326 -21.33 -19.44 -4.70
N ALA A 327 -21.08 -18.28 -4.09
CA ALA A 327 -19.82 -17.58 -4.30
C ALA A 327 -18.75 -18.07 -3.31
N VAL A 328 -17.61 -18.53 -3.84
CA VAL A 328 -16.39 -18.71 -3.04
C VAL A 328 -15.97 -17.33 -2.54
N SER A 329 -15.84 -17.16 -1.23
CA SER A 329 -15.45 -15.89 -0.61
C SER A 329 -14.13 -16.08 0.11
N THR A 330 -13.35 -15.00 0.23
CA THR A 330 -11.97 -15.07 0.73
C THR A 330 -11.90 -15.55 2.17
N ALA A 331 -12.67 -14.93 3.07
CA ALA A 331 -12.59 -15.25 4.49
C ALA A 331 -12.95 -16.72 4.84
N PRO A 332 -14.10 -17.30 4.40
CA PRO A 332 -14.46 -18.67 4.77
C PRO A 332 -13.47 -19.75 4.34
N GLU A 333 -12.87 -19.62 3.15
CA GLU A 333 -11.86 -20.59 2.69
C GLU A 333 -10.57 -20.49 3.50
N LEU A 334 -10.07 -19.27 3.75
CA LEU A 334 -8.87 -19.07 4.57
C LEU A 334 -9.09 -19.51 6.02
N ASP A 335 -10.27 -19.24 6.57
CA ASP A 335 -10.70 -19.70 7.90
C ASP A 335 -10.73 -21.23 7.98
N GLY A 336 -11.25 -21.90 6.95
CA GLY A 336 -11.25 -23.35 6.84
C GLY A 336 -9.84 -23.95 6.81
N LEU A 337 -8.92 -23.34 6.05
CA LEU A 337 -7.52 -23.75 6.00
C LEU A 337 -6.85 -23.64 7.39
N ILE A 338 -7.04 -22.51 8.08
CA ILE A 338 -6.47 -22.29 9.41
C ILE A 338 -7.08 -23.26 10.41
N ALA A 339 -8.41 -23.43 10.41
CA ALA A 339 -9.10 -24.35 11.31
C ALA A 339 -8.69 -25.82 11.12
N GLY A 340 -8.26 -26.19 9.91
CA GLY A 340 -7.77 -27.52 9.57
C GLY A 340 -6.31 -27.81 9.97
N ALA A 341 -5.55 -26.82 10.42
CA ALA A 341 -4.12 -26.96 10.69
C ALA A 341 -3.80 -27.99 11.79
N GLN A 342 -2.81 -28.86 11.54
CA GLN A 342 -2.42 -29.93 12.46
C GLN A 342 -1.10 -29.66 13.17
N GLN A 343 -0.15 -29.01 12.50
CA GLN A 343 1.23 -28.84 12.98
C GLN A 343 1.59 -27.37 13.15
N GLU A 344 1.31 -26.54 12.15
CA GLU A 344 1.78 -25.16 12.10
C GLU A 344 0.89 -24.25 11.25
N VAL A 345 0.69 -23.03 11.75
CA VAL A 345 0.18 -21.90 10.99
C VAL A 345 1.23 -20.79 11.04
N LEU A 346 1.81 -20.46 9.89
CA LEU A 346 2.71 -19.33 9.72
C LEU A 346 1.98 -18.22 8.98
N LEU A 347 1.71 -17.12 9.69
CA LEU A 347 0.94 -15.98 9.21
C LEU A 347 1.85 -14.76 9.06
N GLN A 348 1.79 -14.09 7.91
CA GLN A 348 2.43 -12.81 7.66
C GLN A 348 1.35 -11.78 7.34
N THR A 349 1.25 -10.73 8.14
CA THR A 349 0.25 -9.66 7.98
C THR A 349 0.81 -8.31 8.44
N PRO A 350 0.53 -7.19 7.76
CA PRO A 350 0.97 -5.87 8.21
C PRO A 350 0.38 -5.48 9.57
N TYR A 351 -0.84 -5.96 9.86
CA TYR A 351 -1.66 -5.51 10.97
C TYR A 351 -2.25 -6.69 11.75
N LEU A 352 -1.75 -6.92 12.97
CA LEU A 352 -2.24 -7.99 13.84
C LEU A 352 -3.48 -7.57 14.64
N VAL A 353 -4.55 -7.25 13.93
CA VAL A 353 -5.86 -6.87 14.48
C VAL A 353 -6.92 -7.88 14.02
N LEU A 354 -7.02 -9.01 14.71
CA LEU A 354 -7.88 -10.12 14.29
C LEU A 354 -9.38 -9.83 14.43
N SER A 355 -10.16 -10.26 13.44
CA SER A 355 -11.63 -10.36 13.53
C SER A 355 -12.07 -11.29 14.67
N ASP A 356 -13.33 -11.18 15.11
CA ASP A 356 -13.85 -12.06 16.16
C ASP A 356 -13.95 -13.52 15.69
N GLN A 357 -14.23 -13.72 14.40
CA GLN A 357 -14.21 -15.01 13.71
C GLN A 357 -12.79 -15.62 13.77
N ALA A 358 -11.78 -14.87 13.32
CA ALA A 358 -10.38 -15.32 13.37
C ALA A 358 -9.94 -15.64 14.81
N GLN A 359 -10.29 -14.81 15.78
CA GLN A 359 -10.02 -15.08 17.19
C GLN A 359 -10.67 -16.39 17.68
N ALA A 360 -11.90 -16.69 17.26
CA ALA A 360 -12.60 -17.91 17.64
C ALA A 360 -11.90 -19.17 17.09
N ILE A 361 -11.40 -19.11 15.85
CA ILE A 361 -10.63 -20.20 15.23
C ILE A 361 -9.38 -20.50 16.05
N PHE A 362 -8.55 -19.49 16.33
CA PHE A 362 -7.33 -19.70 17.11
C PHE A 362 -7.58 -20.15 18.56
N ARG A 363 -8.66 -19.68 19.19
CA ARG A 363 -9.09 -20.20 20.51
C ARG A 363 -9.48 -21.68 20.44
N THR A 364 -10.07 -22.11 19.33
CA THR A 364 -10.47 -23.50 19.11
C THR A 364 -9.24 -24.37 18.89
N LEU A 365 -8.37 -24.01 17.94
CA LEU A 365 -7.10 -24.71 17.67
C LEU A 365 -6.28 -24.93 18.94
N ARG A 366 -6.22 -23.92 19.81
CA ARG A 366 -5.46 -24.02 21.05
C ARG A 366 -6.00 -25.06 22.03
N LYS A 367 -7.29 -25.40 21.98
CA LYS A 367 -7.90 -26.42 22.85
C LYS A 367 -7.64 -27.85 22.37
N HIS A 368 -7.05 -28.04 21.18
CA HIS A 368 -6.69 -29.37 20.71
C HIS A 368 -5.70 -30.04 21.67
N PRO A 369 -5.72 -31.38 21.81
CA PRO A 369 -4.75 -32.11 22.63
C PRO A 369 -3.30 -31.83 22.23
N GLN A 370 -3.06 -31.64 20.94
CA GLN A 370 -1.79 -31.22 20.36
C GLN A 370 -2.05 -29.97 19.52
N PRO A 371 -2.02 -28.76 20.12
CA PRO A 371 -2.34 -27.55 19.38
C PRO A 371 -1.23 -27.22 18.38
N PRO A 372 -1.57 -26.81 17.14
CA PRO A 372 -0.57 -26.42 16.15
C PRO A 372 0.21 -25.19 16.62
N ARG A 373 1.47 -25.08 16.16
CA ARG A 373 2.30 -23.90 16.40
C ARG A 373 1.79 -22.73 15.58
N ILE A 374 1.34 -21.67 16.25
CA ILE A 374 0.95 -20.44 15.56
C ILE A 374 2.09 -19.42 15.60
N VAL A 375 2.53 -18.96 14.43
CA VAL A 375 3.65 -18.04 14.24
C VAL A 375 3.17 -16.86 13.43
N VAL A 376 3.52 -15.65 13.85
CA VAL A 376 3.05 -14.41 13.23
C VAL A 376 4.23 -13.47 12.98
N SER A 377 4.41 -13.08 11.72
CA SER A 377 5.28 -11.97 11.30
C SER A 377 4.41 -10.74 11.04
N THR A 378 4.70 -9.63 11.76
CA THR A 378 3.91 -8.38 11.70
C THR A 378 4.82 -7.16 11.86
N ASN A 379 4.34 -5.96 11.57
CA ASN A 379 5.11 -4.73 11.79
C ASN A 379 5.42 -4.43 13.26
N SER A 380 6.60 -3.86 13.50
CA SER A 380 6.85 -3.01 14.68
C SER A 380 6.25 -1.60 14.52
N LEU A 381 6.22 -0.81 15.60
CA LEU A 381 5.80 0.60 15.51
C LEU A 381 6.70 1.44 14.60
N ALA A 382 8.00 1.12 14.55
CA ALA A 382 8.95 1.88 13.76
C ALA A 382 8.81 1.57 12.25
N ALA A 383 8.41 0.33 11.93
CA ALA A 383 8.20 -0.16 10.58
C ALA A 383 6.81 0.19 10.00
N THR A 384 5.75 0.19 10.81
CA THR A 384 4.37 0.38 10.33
C THR A 384 4.15 1.74 9.63
N ASP A 385 3.42 1.71 8.52
CA ASP A 385 2.88 2.88 7.82
C ASP A 385 1.72 3.50 8.61
N ASN A 386 0.99 2.67 9.37
CA ASN A 386 -0.21 3.04 10.10
C ASN A 386 -0.02 2.87 11.63
N PRO A 387 0.42 3.93 12.34
CA PRO A 387 0.66 3.86 13.77
C PRO A 387 -0.63 3.68 14.59
N ILE A 388 -1.79 4.10 14.05
CA ILE A 388 -3.09 3.92 14.74
C ILE A 388 -3.48 2.44 14.76
N VAL A 389 -3.35 1.75 13.63
CA VAL A 389 -3.65 0.32 13.55
C VAL A 389 -2.67 -0.49 14.40
N TYR A 390 -1.39 -0.12 14.40
CA TYR A 390 -0.42 -0.74 15.29
C TYR A 390 -0.78 -0.57 16.77
N ALA A 391 -1.35 0.57 17.18
CA ALA A 391 -1.77 0.76 18.57
C ALA A 391 -2.80 -0.30 19.04
N LEU A 392 -3.67 -0.78 18.14
CA LEU A 392 -4.58 -1.91 18.43
C LEU A 392 -3.80 -3.22 18.55
N SER A 393 -2.86 -3.49 17.64
CA SER A 393 -1.98 -4.66 17.72
C SER A 393 -1.19 -4.69 19.04
N TYR A 394 -0.69 -3.53 19.46
CA TYR A 394 0.00 -3.33 20.73
C TYR A 394 -0.91 -3.56 21.94
N LYS A 395 -2.15 -3.02 21.91
CA LYS A 395 -3.17 -3.25 22.95
C LYS A 395 -3.45 -4.75 23.14
N PHE A 396 -3.53 -5.51 22.05
CA PHE A 396 -3.92 -6.92 22.09
C PHE A 396 -2.77 -7.92 22.23
N LYS A 397 -1.52 -7.48 22.50
CA LYS A 397 -0.35 -8.36 22.66
C LYS A 397 -0.58 -9.50 23.68
N ARG A 398 -1.18 -9.22 24.84
CA ARG A 398 -1.50 -10.24 25.85
C ARG A 398 -2.49 -11.28 25.33
N ARG A 399 -3.58 -10.84 24.69
CA ARG A 399 -4.58 -11.73 24.08
C ARG A 399 -3.91 -12.63 23.05
N ASN A 400 -3.17 -12.06 22.10
CA ASN A 400 -2.53 -12.79 21.01
C ASN A 400 -1.55 -13.86 21.54
N MET A 401 -0.71 -13.52 22.52
CA MET A 401 0.29 -14.46 23.03
C MET A 401 -0.25 -15.43 24.08
N ARG A 402 -1.05 -14.94 25.04
CA ARG A 402 -1.47 -15.71 26.22
C ARG A 402 -2.80 -16.39 26.04
N GLU A 403 -3.73 -15.85 25.25
CA GLU A 403 -5.05 -16.44 25.00
C GLU A 403 -5.11 -17.18 23.66
N LEU A 404 -4.45 -16.68 22.62
CA LEU A 404 -4.39 -17.34 21.30
C LEU A 404 -3.12 -18.19 21.09
N GLY A 405 -2.06 -17.97 21.87
CA GLY A 405 -0.87 -18.83 21.86
C GLY A 405 0.20 -18.44 20.84
N PHE A 406 0.13 -17.23 20.26
CA PHE A 406 0.97 -16.85 19.13
C PHE A 406 2.44 -16.69 19.48
N ASN A 407 3.30 -16.98 18.51
CA ASN A 407 4.72 -16.62 18.49
C ASN A 407 4.89 -15.43 17.55
N VAL A 408 5.01 -14.23 18.11
CA VAL A 408 4.99 -12.98 17.34
C VAL A 408 6.41 -12.47 17.12
N TYR A 409 6.68 -12.08 15.88
CA TYR A 409 7.92 -11.45 15.43
C TYR A 409 7.56 -10.10 14.82
N GLU A 410 8.19 -9.04 15.31
CA GLU A 410 7.94 -7.67 14.85
C GLU A 410 9.06 -7.21 13.91
N PHE A 411 8.70 -6.95 12.65
CA PHE A 411 9.60 -6.53 11.58
C PHE A 411 10.26 -5.19 11.89
N LYS A 412 11.56 -5.10 11.63
CA LYS A 412 12.39 -3.92 11.87
C LYS A 412 12.22 -2.89 10.77
N PRO A 413 12.36 -1.58 11.08
CA PRO A 413 12.33 -0.54 10.07
C PRO A 413 13.53 -0.56 9.12
N PHE A 414 14.65 -1.18 9.51
CA PHE A 414 15.87 -1.29 8.71
C PHE A 414 16.37 -2.75 8.74
N PRO A 415 15.71 -3.66 7.99
CA PRO A 415 16.16 -5.04 7.87
C PRO A 415 17.56 -5.09 7.21
N LEU A 416 18.36 -6.11 7.53
CA LEU A 416 19.71 -6.28 6.97
C LEU A 416 19.74 -7.26 5.78
N ASP A 417 18.88 -8.26 5.79
CA ASP A 417 18.79 -9.30 4.76
C ASP A 417 17.34 -9.46 4.31
N ALA A 418 16.62 -8.35 4.15
CA ALA A 418 15.35 -8.38 3.45
C ALA A 418 15.62 -8.52 1.95
N PRO A 419 14.80 -9.26 1.20
CA PRO A 419 14.90 -9.35 -0.25
C PRO A 419 14.40 -8.04 -0.88
N VAL A 420 15.25 -7.03 -0.82
CA VAL A 420 15.03 -5.67 -1.32
C VAL A 420 16.28 -5.20 -2.04
N ASP A 421 16.10 -4.45 -3.11
CA ASP A 421 17.25 -3.86 -3.80
C ASP A 421 17.70 -2.58 -3.08
N TYR A 422 18.75 -2.72 -2.25
CA TYR A 422 19.33 -1.59 -1.53
C TYR A 422 19.90 -0.50 -2.45
N ALA A 423 20.22 -0.80 -3.72
CA ALA A 423 20.64 0.21 -4.69
C ALA A 423 19.52 1.21 -5.01
N ASN A 424 18.25 0.82 -4.80
CA ASN A 424 17.11 1.71 -5.02
C ASN A 424 16.79 2.61 -3.82
N LEU A 425 17.31 2.28 -2.64
CA LEU A 425 17.08 2.99 -1.37
C LEU A 425 17.96 4.25 -1.21
N VAL A 426 18.74 4.61 -2.23
CA VAL A 426 19.66 5.76 -2.20
C VAL A 426 18.88 7.08 -2.34
N PRO A 427 19.19 8.11 -1.51
CA PRO A 427 18.55 9.43 -1.60
C PRO A 427 18.65 10.06 -2.99
N ASP A 428 17.79 11.06 -3.26
CA ASP A 428 17.89 11.88 -4.47
C ASP A 428 19.29 12.45 -4.68
N PRO A 429 19.85 12.38 -5.91
CA PRO A 429 21.00 13.19 -6.27
C PRO A 429 20.68 14.64 -5.88
N LEU A 430 21.60 15.28 -5.15
CA LEU A 430 21.49 16.69 -4.86
C LEU A 430 21.39 17.44 -6.18
N ASN A 431 20.29 18.19 -6.38
CA ASN A 431 20.12 19.00 -7.56
C ASN A 431 21.22 20.09 -7.55
N PRO A 432 22.15 20.13 -8.53
CA PRO A 432 23.26 21.10 -8.52
C PRO A 432 22.75 22.55 -8.57
N ALA A 433 21.50 22.75 -9.01
CA ALA A 433 20.85 24.06 -9.07
C ALA A 433 20.41 24.64 -7.71
N SER A 434 20.67 23.94 -6.60
CA SER A 434 20.34 24.40 -5.24
C SER A 434 21.54 24.86 -4.41
N GLU A 435 22.75 24.80 -4.95
CA GLU A 435 23.96 25.34 -4.31
C GLU A 435 24.31 26.76 -4.77
N ILE A 436 23.39 27.71 -4.66
CA ILE A 436 23.75 29.13 -4.46
C ILE A 436 22.73 29.74 -3.51
N ASN A 437 22.89 29.46 -2.21
CA ASN A 437 22.52 30.38 -1.13
C ASN A 437 23.15 29.87 0.17
N GLN A 438 24.47 30.09 0.28
CA GLN A 438 25.12 30.17 1.58
C GLN A 438 24.68 31.48 2.24
N ASP A 439 23.58 31.44 3.00
CA ASP A 439 23.45 32.28 4.20
C ASP A 439 22.32 31.82 5.11
N SER A 440 22.66 30.94 6.05
CA SER A 440 21.88 30.78 7.28
C SER A 440 22.80 30.50 8.47
N ARG A 441 23.77 31.39 8.69
CA ARG A 441 24.29 31.61 10.05
C ARG A 441 23.30 32.54 10.77
N ASN A 442 22.36 31.97 11.52
CA ASN A 442 21.89 32.50 12.82
C ASN A 442 20.64 31.77 13.29
N ASN A 443 20.83 30.83 14.22
CA ASN A 443 19.97 30.73 15.39
C ASN A 443 20.69 29.92 16.48
N ARG A 444 21.62 30.59 17.17
CA ARG A 444 22.08 30.14 18.48
C ARG A 444 21.14 30.72 19.54
N LEU A 445 20.49 29.81 20.26
CA LEU A 445 20.47 29.74 21.73
C LEU A 445 20.42 31.08 22.48
N ILE A 446 19.24 31.41 23.00
CA ILE A 446 19.11 32.32 24.14
C ILE A 446 19.29 31.48 25.41
N GLY A 447 20.37 31.76 26.13
CA GLY A 447 20.62 31.29 27.48
C GLY A 447 21.87 31.93 28.07
N GLY A 448 21.67 32.85 29.03
CA GLY A 448 22.64 33.12 30.11
C GLY A 448 23.71 34.20 29.86
N SER A 449 23.49 35.35 30.49
CA SER A 449 24.43 36.29 31.10
C SER A 449 25.94 36.04 30.97
N ALA A 450 26.69 37.07 30.54
CA ALA A 450 27.68 37.80 31.35
C ALA A 450 28.61 38.67 30.46
N ALA A 451 28.71 39.95 30.88
CA ALA A 451 29.85 40.86 30.84
C ALA A 451 30.95 40.75 29.75
N GLY A 452 31.30 41.92 29.19
CA GLY A 452 32.71 42.25 28.97
C GLY A 452 33.08 42.92 27.64
N ASN A 453 33.10 44.26 27.67
CA ASN A 453 34.04 45.17 26.99
C ASN A 453 34.41 45.01 25.50
N ALA A 454 33.92 45.99 24.74
CA ALA A 454 34.65 46.88 23.84
C ALA A 454 36.12 46.58 23.47
N MET A 455 36.42 46.62 22.16
CA MET A 455 37.39 47.59 21.62
C MET A 455 37.25 47.82 20.11
N ARG A 456 37.59 49.06 19.76
CA ARG A 456 37.63 49.75 18.46
C ARG A 456 38.76 49.28 17.54
N GLY A 457 38.62 49.61 16.26
CA GLY A 457 39.72 50.03 15.36
C GLY A 457 39.63 49.32 14.00
N SER A 458 39.17 49.95 12.91
CA SER A 458 39.75 51.07 12.14
C SER A 458 40.50 50.57 10.89
N SER A 459 40.38 51.37 9.82
CA SER A 459 41.09 51.33 8.52
C SER A 459 40.64 50.22 7.56
N GLY A 460 40.51 50.45 6.25
CA GLY A 460 40.78 51.57 5.35
C GLY A 460 40.37 51.06 3.95
N ALA A 461 39.61 51.82 3.18
CA ALA A 461 40.09 52.75 2.16
C ALA A 461 40.10 52.11 0.76
N ASP A 462 39.67 52.95 -0.20
CA ASP A 462 39.81 52.86 -1.66
C ASP A 462 38.88 51.90 -2.41
N GLY A 463 38.16 52.31 -3.45
CA GLY A 463 38.17 53.57 -4.20
C GLY A 463 37.69 53.31 -5.64
N ASN A 464 37.12 54.35 -6.25
CA ASN A 464 36.61 54.48 -7.63
C ASN A 464 35.18 53.98 -7.93
N THR A 465 34.19 54.88 -8.07
CA THR A 465 33.95 55.87 -9.17
C THR A 465 33.60 55.16 -10.49
N SER A 466 32.55 55.48 -11.23
CA SER A 466 31.77 56.70 -11.46
C SER A 466 30.41 56.28 -12.08
N ALA A 467 29.27 56.87 -11.66
CA ALA A 467 28.51 57.94 -12.35
C ALA A 467 27.95 57.50 -13.73
N SER A 468 26.72 57.74 -14.16
CA SER A 468 25.65 58.69 -13.78
C SER A 468 24.40 58.26 -14.58
N ALA A 469 23.24 58.12 -13.95
CA ALA A 469 22.13 59.10 -13.89
C ALA A 469 21.14 59.04 -15.08
N GLY A 470 19.85 58.89 -14.75
CA GLY A 470 18.73 58.93 -15.70
C GLY A 470 17.40 58.44 -15.11
N SER A 471 16.91 59.16 -14.12
CA SER A 471 15.62 59.03 -13.40
C SER A 471 14.40 59.33 -14.27
N VAL A 472 13.30 58.54 -14.17
CA VAL A 472 11.92 59.01 -13.85
C VAL A 472 11.11 57.86 -13.20
N LEU A 473 10.25 58.23 -12.26
CA LEU A 473 9.64 57.46 -11.16
C LEU A 473 8.27 56.80 -11.43
N ARG A 474 8.10 55.64 -10.76
CA ARG A 474 6.94 55.13 -9.97
C ARG A 474 5.64 54.65 -10.62
N GLY A 475 5.28 53.40 -10.28
CA GLY A 475 3.89 52.92 -10.15
C GLY A 475 3.69 51.40 -10.21
N SER A 476 4.23 50.62 -9.24
CA SER A 476 4.00 49.17 -9.08
C SER A 476 2.57 48.87 -8.56
N SER A 477 1.91 47.76 -8.93
CA SER A 477 2.14 46.43 -8.34
C SER A 477 1.70 45.29 -9.27
N GLY A 478 2.66 44.60 -9.89
CA GLY A 478 2.47 43.33 -10.59
C GLY A 478 2.85 42.15 -9.69
N SER A 479 2.01 41.12 -9.68
CA SER A 479 2.19 39.87 -8.91
C SER A 479 3.41 39.09 -9.41
N GLY A 480 4.49 39.09 -8.63
CA GLY A 480 5.68 38.29 -8.88
C GLY A 480 5.42 36.81 -8.63
N ARG A 481 5.54 36.01 -9.68
CA ARG A 481 5.75 34.56 -9.66
C ARG A 481 7.12 34.27 -9.03
N THR A 482 7.15 33.55 -7.90
CA THR A 482 8.35 32.91 -7.37
C THR A 482 8.47 31.48 -7.93
N PRO A 483 9.61 31.09 -8.53
CA PRO A 483 9.94 29.69 -8.76
C PRO A 483 10.64 29.17 -7.50
N GLY A 484 9.94 28.34 -6.73
CA GLY A 484 10.43 27.79 -5.46
C GLY A 484 9.91 26.38 -5.23
N GLY A 485 10.40 25.43 -6.02
CA GLY A 485 10.27 24.00 -5.74
C GLY A 485 11.24 23.61 -4.62
N SER A 486 10.82 23.81 -3.38
CA SER A 486 11.59 23.46 -2.18
C SER A 486 10.61 23.05 -1.07
N GLU A 487 10.79 21.85 -0.52
CA GLU A 487 10.06 21.20 0.59
C GLU A 487 8.53 20.98 0.47
N VAL A 488 7.80 21.74 -0.34
CA VAL A 488 6.34 21.59 -0.46
C VAL A 488 5.96 20.43 -1.38
N ASP A 489 6.77 20.12 -2.40
CA ASP A 489 6.53 19.01 -3.34
C ASP A 489 6.97 17.64 -2.79
N ARG A 490 7.85 17.62 -1.77
CA ARG A 490 8.21 16.40 -1.03
C ARG A 490 7.08 15.91 -0.11
N ARG A 491 5.98 16.66 0.01
CA ARG A 491 4.95 16.45 1.04
C ARG A 491 3.66 15.78 0.53
N VAL A 492 3.52 15.46 -0.77
CA VAL A 492 2.20 15.14 -1.39
C VAL A 492 2.22 13.94 -2.35
N LEU A 493 2.96 12.86 -2.06
CA LEU A 493 3.01 11.71 -2.97
C LEU A 493 2.59 10.38 -2.37
N ARG A 494 2.47 10.27 -1.05
CA ARG A 494 1.93 9.05 -0.45
C ARG A 494 0.42 9.12 -0.44
N THR A 495 -0.20 8.45 -1.40
CA THR A 495 -1.66 8.31 -1.46
C THR A 495 -2.21 7.63 -0.19
N GLU A 496 -1.43 6.78 0.46
CA GLU A 496 -1.77 6.15 1.75
C GLU A 496 -1.75 7.10 2.95
N THR A 497 -1.00 8.20 2.87
CA THR A 497 -0.90 9.21 3.95
C THR A 497 -1.78 10.44 3.72
N ARG A 498 -2.79 10.35 2.84
CA ARG A 498 -3.76 11.44 2.63
C ARG A 498 -4.32 11.91 3.98
N PRO A 499 -4.34 13.22 4.26
CA PRO A 499 -4.48 13.74 5.61
C PRO A 499 -5.83 13.38 6.24
N SER A 500 -5.84 13.24 7.57
CA SER A 500 -7.04 13.53 8.36
C SER A 500 -7.33 15.01 8.19
N PHE A 501 -8.41 15.34 7.49
CA PHE A 501 -8.77 16.72 7.13
C PHE A 501 -9.29 17.57 8.32
N LEU A 502 -9.11 17.10 9.56
CA LEU A 502 -9.39 17.86 10.78
C LEU A 502 -8.21 18.73 11.27
N GLY A 503 -7.13 18.85 10.49
CA GLY A 503 -6.04 19.79 10.78
C GLY A 503 -4.87 19.69 9.81
N THR A 504 -3.96 20.66 9.84
CA THR A 504 -2.75 20.76 8.99
C THR A 504 -1.67 19.69 9.26
N ARG A 505 -1.96 18.68 10.10
CA ARG A 505 -1.05 17.57 10.41
C ARG A 505 -1.72 16.25 10.05
N ALA A 506 -1.17 15.53 9.07
CA ALA A 506 -1.59 14.18 8.72
C ALA A 506 -1.41 13.24 9.92
N VAL A 507 -2.49 12.57 10.33
CA VAL A 507 -2.55 11.75 11.56
C VAL A 507 -2.03 10.30 11.32
N ASN A 508 -1.91 9.87 10.05
CA ASN A 508 -1.41 8.55 9.64
C ASN A 508 -0.08 8.65 8.88
N LYS A 509 0.93 9.29 9.46
CA LYS A 509 2.30 9.23 8.92
C LYS A 509 3.16 8.30 9.75
N PRO A 510 4.03 7.49 9.14
CA PRO A 510 4.91 6.63 9.90
C PRO A 510 5.86 7.47 10.76
N LEU A 511 6.08 7.05 12.01
CA LEU A 511 6.70 7.89 13.05
C LEU A 511 8.19 8.16 12.80
N PRO A 512 8.79 9.24 13.33
CA PRO A 512 10.23 9.45 13.25
C PRO A 512 11.01 8.29 13.88
N VAL A 513 12.10 7.87 13.22
CA VAL A 513 12.96 6.75 13.65
C VAL A 513 14.38 7.24 13.97
N THR A 514 15.13 6.45 14.74
CA THR A 514 16.44 6.84 15.30
C THR A 514 17.59 6.78 14.31
N ARG A 515 17.40 6.11 13.17
CA ARG A 515 18.39 5.97 12.11
C ARG A 515 17.93 6.70 10.86
N ALA A 516 18.88 7.23 10.10
CA ALA A 516 18.64 7.78 8.76
C ALA A 516 18.67 6.66 7.71
N GLY A 517 17.99 6.88 6.58
CA GLY A 517 17.89 5.94 5.46
C GLY A 517 16.44 5.63 5.11
N ALA A 518 16.24 5.01 3.94
CA ALA A 518 14.93 4.48 3.57
C ALA A 518 14.56 3.34 4.53
N ARG A 519 13.43 3.48 5.21
CA ARG A 519 12.92 2.43 6.11
C ARG A 519 11.92 1.55 5.38
N MET A 520 11.58 0.43 6.01
CA MET A 520 10.67 -0.55 5.46
C MET A 520 9.52 -0.88 6.40
N GLY A 521 8.35 -1.06 5.80
CA GLY A 521 7.18 -1.68 6.44
C GLY A 521 6.86 -3.01 5.82
N LEU A 522 6.56 -4.00 6.66
CA LEU A 522 5.97 -5.24 6.20
C LEU A 522 4.56 -4.96 5.66
N HIS A 523 4.30 -5.36 4.43
CA HIS A 523 2.98 -5.27 3.81
C HIS A 523 2.52 -6.58 3.15
N ALA A 524 3.37 -7.61 3.14
CA ALA A 524 3.01 -8.94 2.68
C ALA A 524 1.85 -9.55 3.49
N LYS A 525 0.96 -10.24 2.78
CA LYS A 525 -0.24 -10.89 3.30
C LYS A 525 -0.24 -12.34 2.85
N SER A 526 0.42 -13.17 3.65
CA SER A 526 0.72 -14.55 3.30
C SER A 526 0.40 -15.49 4.44
N LEU A 527 0.04 -16.72 4.10
CA LEU A 527 -0.26 -17.78 5.05
C LEU A 527 0.38 -19.09 4.56
N VAL A 528 1.00 -19.83 5.48
CA VAL A 528 1.41 -21.21 5.25
C VAL A 528 0.79 -22.10 6.31
N VAL A 529 0.14 -23.18 5.88
CA VAL A 529 -0.46 -24.18 6.75
C VAL A 529 0.29 -25.51 6.56
N ASP A 530 0.78 -26.05 7.67
CA ASP A 530 1.43 -27.35 7.77
C ASP A 530 2.57 -27.58 6.76
N ARG A 531 3.23 -26.50 6.30
CA ARG A 531 4.26 -26.52 5.23
C ARG A 531 3.82 -27.25 3.96
N ARG A 532 2.51 -27.31 3.73
CA ARG A 532 1.87 -28.00 2.60
C ARG A 532 1.07 -27.03 1.74
N ILE A 533 0.33 -26.14 2.38
CA ILE A 533 -0.53 -25.17 1.68
C ILE A 533 0.08 -23.78 1.84
N GLY A 534 0.35 -23.11 0.74
CA GLY A 534 0.80 -21.72 0.69
C GLY A 534 -0.29 -20.81 0.14
N VAL A 535 -0.40 -19.62 0.71
CA VAL A 535 -1.40 -18.61 0.32
C VAL A 535 -0.72 -17.25 0.20
N ILE A 536 -0.94 -16.57 -0.93
CA ILE A 536 -0.50 -15.19 -1.17
C ILE A 536 -1.69 -14.39 -1.68
N GLY A 537 -1.94 -13.21 -1.11
CA GLY A 537 -3.11 -12.41 -1.47
C GLY A 537 -3.14 -11.02 -0.86
N THR A 538 -4.37 -10.52 -0.63
CA THR A 538 -4.65 -9.16 -0.16
C THR A 538 -5.31 -9.11 1.23
N HIS A 539 -5.65 -10.26 1.81
CA HIS A 539 -6.44 -10.36 3.05
C HIS A 539 -5.58 -10.18 4.31
N ASN A 540 -5.92 -9.21 5.16
CA ASN A 540 -5.16 -8.92 6.40
C ASN A 540 -5.59 -9.74 7.63
N PHE A 541 -6.68 -10.51 7.53
CA PHE A 541 -7.36 -11.16 8.66
C PHE A 541 -7.91 -10.18 9.71
N ASP A 542 -8.17 -8.95 9.27
CA ASP A 542 -8.76 -7.90 10.09
C ASP A 542 -10.28 -7.76 9.87
N PRO A 543 -11.01 -7.09 10.78
CA PRO A 543 -12.45 -6.88 10.63
C PRO A 543 -12.87 -6.19 9.33
N ARG A 544 -11.99 -5.42 8.66
CA ARG A 544 -12.29 -4.78 7.39
C ARG A 544 -12.25 -5.79 6.26
N SER A 545 -11.19 -6.59 6.19
CA SER A 545 -11.01 -7.68 5.24
C SER A 545 -12.19 -8.63 5.34
N GLU A 546 -12.68 -8.89 6.55
CA GLU A 546 -13.87 -9.70 6.79
C GLU A 546 -15.16 -9.03 6.28
N ASN A 547 -15.45 -7.79 6.69
CA ASN A 547 -16.80 -7.22 6.61
C ASN A 547 -17.01 -6.10 5.57
N TYR A 548 -15.93 -5.45 5.14
CA TYR A 548 -15.98 -4.20 4.37
C TYR A 548 -15.25 -4.28 3.04
N ASN A 549 -13.99 -4.69 3.03
CA ASN A 549 -13.18 -4.74 1.83
C ASN A 549 -13.46 -6.02 1.05
N THR A 550 -13.37 -5.97 -0.27
CA THR A 550 -13.22 -7.19 -1.08
C THR A 550 -11.75 -7.53 -1.20
N GLU A 551 -11.43 -8.80 -0.97
CA GLU A 551 -10.07 -9.32 -0.99
C GLU A 551 -9.94 -10.49 -1.96
N ALA A 552 -8.71 -10.86 -2.30
CA ALA A 552 -8.40 -12.05 -3.10
C ALA A 552 -7.11 -12.72 -2.64
N ALA A 553 -6.99 -14.01 -2.88
CA ALA A 553 -5.80 -14.80 -2.63
C ALA A 553 -5.68 -15.97 -3.62
N VAL A 554 -4.45 -16.41 -3.86
CA VAL A 554 -4.17 -17.68 -4.52
C VAL A 554 -3.76 -18.67 -3.43
N VAL A 555 -4.48 -19.80 -3.37
CA VAL A 555 -4.19 -20.94 -2.49
C VAL A 555 -3.54 -22.04 -3.33
N ILE A 556 -2.38 -22.52 -2.89
CA ILE A 556 -1.62 -23.57 -3.58
C ILE A 556 -1.34 -24.70 -2.60
N ASP A 557 -1.92 -25.88 -2.86
CA ASP A 557 -1.61 -27.12 -2.14
C ASP A 557 -0.44 -27.83 -2.84
N ASP A 558 0.78 -27.40 -2.51
CA ASP A 558 2.03 -28.03 -2.95
C ASP A 558 3.11 -27.80 -1.88
N PRO A 559 3.69 -28.86 -1.28
CA PRO A 559 4.71 -28.72 -0.25
C PRO A 559 5.95 -27.93 -0.67
N ARG A 560 6.37 -27.98 -1.93
CA ARG A 560 7.55 -27.23 -2.41
C ARG A 560 7.25 -25.74 -2.44
N PHE A 561 6.07 -25.37 -2.94
CA PHE A 561 5.62 -23.98 -2.92
C PHE A 561 5.46 -23.47 -1.48
N ALA A 562 4.79 -24.24 -0.62
CA ALA A 562 4.58 -23.87 0.79
C ALA A 562 5.90 -23.74 1.57
N GLN A 563 6.88 -24.60 1.31
CA GLN A 563 8.22 -24.49 1.88
C GLN A 563 8.97 -23.26 1.38
N ALA A 564 8.92 -22.96 0.08
CA ALA A 564 9.54 -21.76 -0.49
C ALA A 564 8.94 -20.47 0.11
N LEU A 565 7.60 -20.42 0.23
CA LEU A 565 6.90 -19.31 0.87
C LEU A 565 7.27 -19.19 2.35
N ALA A 566 7.28 -20.30 3.09
CA ALA A 566 7.63 -20.29 4.49
C ALA A 566 9.08 -19.85 4.72
N ALA A 567 10.02 -20.32 3.90
CA ALA A 567 11.42 -19.91 3.98
C ALA A 567 11.57 -18.39 3.78
N SER A 568 10.77 -17.80 2.90
CA SER A 568 10.78 -16.35 2.70
C SER A 568 10.17 -15.58 3.88
N ILE A 569 9.08 -16.06 4.48
CA ILE A 569 8.53 -15.47 5.71
C ILE A 569 9.51 -15.62 6.88
N GLU A 570 10.21 -16.75 6.97
CA GLU A 570 11.22 -17.01 8.00
C GLU A 570 12.45 -16.12 7.86
N ARG A 571 12.87 -15.78 6.63
CA ARG A 571 13.88 -14.73 6.40
C ARG A 571 13.40 -13.38 6.94
N ASP A 572 12.15 -13.00 6.71
CA ASP A 572 11.62 -11.75 7.26
C ASP A 572 11.54 -11.77 8.82
N MET A 573 11.51 -12.95 9.43
CA MET A 573 11.48 -13.15 10.89
C MET A 573 12.86 -13.37 11.52
N SER A 574 13.92 -13.45 10.72
CA SER A 574 15.26 -13.72 11.23
C SER A 574 15.71 -12.59 12.17
N PRO A 575 16.64 -12.86 13.11
CA PRO A 575 16.99 -11.88 14.14
C PRO A 575 17.57 -10.55 13.63
N GLU A 576 18.10 -10.55 12.41
CA GLU A 576 18.58 -9.37 11.70
C GLU A 576 17.43 -8.53 11.13
N ASN A 577 16.29 -9.13 10.83
CA ASN A 577 15.13 -8.50 10.18
C ASN A 577 13.95 -8.26 11.13
N ALA A 578 13.86 -8.98 12.26
CA ALA A 578 12.76 -8.85 13.22
C ALA A 578 13.22 -8.93 14.69
N TRP A 579 12.39 -8.38 15.57
CA TRP A 579 12.47 -8.61 17.01
C TRP A 579 11.53 -9.74 17.42
N THR A 580 11.94 -10.54 18.41
CA THR A 580 11.06 -11.55 19.01
C THR A 580 10.21 -10.92 20.11
N VAL A 581 8.89 -11.10 20.07
CA VAL A 581 8.00 -10.63 21.15
C VAL A 581 7.90 -11.69 22.23
N ALA A 582 8.28 -11.35 23.47
CA ALA A 582 8.23 -12.27 24.61
C ALA A 582 7.69 -11.59 25.89
N PRO A 583 7.15 -12.36 26.85
CA PRO A 583 6.66 -11.82 28.12
C PRO A 583 7.75 -11.13 28.92
N ARG A 584 7.43 -9.99 29.52
CA ARG A 584 8.34 -9.24 30.41
C ARG A 584 8.74 -10.08 31.62
N GLU A 585 9.89 -9.75 32.22
CA GLU A 585 10.23 -10.24 33.55
C GLU A 585 9.24 -9.68 34.58
N LYS A 586 8.76 -10.52 35.50
CA LYS A 586 7.79 -10.09 36.51
C LYS A 586 8.48 -9.05 37.42
N PRO A 587 7.95 -7.82 37.56
CA PRO A 587 8.49 -6.90 38.56
C PRO A 587 8.22 -7.48 39.96
N PRO A 588 9.20 -7.42 40.89
CA PRO A 588 9.17 -8.20 42.12
C PRO A 588 8.04 -7.85 43.11
N VAL A 589 7.29 -6.74 42.94
CA VAL A 589 6.43 -6.23 44.03
C VAL A 589 4.93 -6.10 43.69
N LEU A 590 4.47 -6.18 42.42
CA LEU A 590 3.04 -5.95 42.07
C LEU A 590 2.51 -6.80 40.89
N SER A 591 2.95 -8.06 40.75
CA SER A 591 2.58 -8.88 39.58
C SER A 591 1.08 -9.19 39.43
N GLY A 592 0.35 -9.36 40.55
CA GLY A 592 -1.10 -9.61 40.55
C GLY A 592 -1.96 -8.38 40.26
N LEU A 593 -1.57 -7.21 40.77
CA LEU A 593 -2.29 -5.95 40.54
C LEU A 593 -2.13 -5.48 39.08
N ASN A 594 -0.90 -5.54 38.55
CA ASN A 594 -0.61 -5.23 37.14
C ASN A 594 -1.37 -6.13 36.18
N TYR A 595 -1.58 -7.40 36.55
CA TYR A 595 -2.31 -8.38 35.75
C TYR A 595 -3.80 -8.07 35.63
N SER A 596 -4.47 -7.83 36.76
CA SER A 596 -5.91 -7.55 36.78
C SER A 596 -6.23 -6.22 36.09
N VAL A 597 -5.41 -5.19 36.31
CA VAL A 597 -5.57 -3.89 35.67
C VAL A 597 -5.36 -3.98 34.15
N GLY A 598 -4.33 -4.71 33.67
CA GLY A 598 -4.11 -4.91 32.24
C GLY A 598 -5.27 -5.65 31.54
N LYS A 599 -5.86 -6.67 32.17
CA LYS A 599 -7.02 -7.40 31.63
C LYS A 599 -8.27 -6.52 31.53
N VAL A 600 -8.54 -5.70 32.56
CA VAL A 600 -9.67 -4.77 32.55
C VAL A 600 -9.45 -3.68 31.49
N SER A 601 -8.24 -3.14 31.39
CA SER A 601 -7.84 -2.13 30.39
C SER A 601 -8.00 -2.65 28.94
N GLU A 602 -7.65 -3.92 28.69
CA GLU A 602 -7.87 -4.57 27.39
C GLU A 602 -9.35 -4.72 27.03
N ALA A 603 -10.21 -5.02 28.01
CA ALA A 603 -11.65 -5.25 27.82
C ALA A 603 -12.46 -3.95 27.63
N LEU A 604 -11.91 -2.78 27.97
CA LEU A 604 -12.56 -1.50 27.77
C LEU A 604 -12.43 -1.05 26.31
N PRO A 605 -13.53 -0.71 25.62
CA PRO A 605 -13.53 -0.45 24.17
C PRO A 605 -12.77 0.83 23.77
N VAL A 606 -12.65 1.79 24.68
CA VAL A 606 -12.25 3.18 24.38
C VAL A 606 -11.18 3.71 25.36
N LEU A 607 -11.10 3.13 26.56
CA LEU A 607 -10.27 3.59 27.68
C LEU A 607 -9.20 2.56 28.05
N ASP A 608 -7.96 2.77 27.63
CA ASP A 608 -6.83 1.90 28.00
C ASP A 608 -5.76 2.72 28.72
N PHE A 609 -5.85 2.77 30.04
CA PHE A 609 -5.08 3.66 30.92
C PHE A 609 -3.79 3.02 31.46
N TRP A 610 -3.47 1.79 31.05
CA TRP A 610 -2.37 1.01 31.62
C TRP A 610 -1.10 1.01 30.73
N PRO A 611 0.02 1.64 31.15
CA PRO A 611 1.22 1.77 30.31
C PRO A 611 2.01 0.47 30.12
N TRP A 612 1.92 -0.45 31.09
CA TRP A 612 2.79 -1.63 31.18
C TRP A 612 2.12 -2.86 30.56
N ARG A 613 2.60 -3.29 29.39
CA ARG A 613 2.09 -4.48 28.71
C ARG A 613 2.73 -5.77 29.19
N TYR A 614 2.02 -6.87 28.95
CA TYR A 614 2.47 -8.23 29.28
C TYR A 614 3.78 -8.63 28.59
N ALA A 615 4.00 -8.17 27.36
CA ALA A 615 5.14 -8.53 26.52
C ALA A 615 5.84 -7.30 25.96
N THR A 616 7.08 -7.49 25.51
CA THR A 616 7.94 -6.46 24.92
C THR A 616 8.83 -7.08 23.83
N ASN A 617 9.56 -6.26 23.08
CA ASN A 617 10.46 -6.74 22.03
C ASN A 617 11.82 -7.15 22.60
N TYR A 618 12.38 -8.22 22.04
CA TYR A 618 13.68 -8.79 22.40
C TYR A 618 14.56 -8.93 21.16
N GLN A 619 15.82 -8.54 21.32
CA GLN A 619 16.88 -8.70 20.32
C GLN A 619 17.73 -9.91 20.66
N PHE A 620 17.90 -10.82 19.70
CA PHE A 620 18.83 -11.93 19.82
C PHE A 620 20.27 -11.42 19.90
N GLN A 621 21.06 -12.03 20.77
CA GLN A 621 22.49 -11.78 20.94
C GLN A 621 23.25 -13.05 20.56
N PRO A 622 23.81 -13.13 19.34
CA PRO A 622 24.61 -14.29 18.94
C PRO A 622 25.88 -14.36 19.80
N GLY A 623 26.22 -15.57 20.23
CA GLY A 623 27.42 -15.83 21.02
C GLY A 623 27.70 -17.32 21.16
N PRO A 624 28.82 -17.71 21.80
CA PRO A 624 29.20 -19.12 21.95
C PRO A 624 28.12 -19.98 22.61
N ASP A 625 27.43 -19.44 23.62
CA ASP A 625 26.34 -20.11 24.36
C ASP A 625 24.96 -19.96 23.67
N CYS A 626 24.90 -19.10 22.66
CA CYS A 626 23.68 -18.73 21.93
C CYS A 626 23.96 -18.71 20.42
N PRO A 627 24.32 -19.85 19.81
CA PRO A 627 24.73 -19.89 18.41
C PRO A 627 23.54 -19.70 17.45
N PHE A 628 22.33 -20.02 17.89
CA PHE A 628 21.10 -19.93 17.09
C PHE A 628 19.96 -19.29 17.89
N PRO A 629 19.02 -18.60 17.22
CA PRO A 629 17.86 -18.01 17.88
C PRO A 629 16.97 -19.07 18.51
N LEU A 630 16.64 -18.86 19.79
CA LEU A 630 15.78 -19.73 20.59
C LEU A 630 14.31 -19.30 20.51
N LYS A 631 13.40 -20.26 20.68
CA LYS A 631 11.96 -19.98 20.79
C LYS A 631 11.68 -19.24 22.10
N ARG A 632 10.64 -18.38 22.12
CA ARG A 632 10.26 -17.62 23.33
C ARG A 632 9.85 -18.48 24.53
N GLN A 633 9.49 -19.74 24.31
CA GLN A 633 9.16 -20.73 25.35
C GLN A 633 10.38 -21.46 25.89
N ASP A 634 11.54 -21.32 25.24
CA ASP A 634 12.75 -21.99 25.67
C ASP A 634 13.21 -21.45 27.05
N PRO A 635 13.54 -22.31 28.03
CA PRO A 635 14.03 -21.87 29.34
C PRO A 635 15.30 -21.00 29.26
N GLN A 636 16.12 -21.18 28.22
CA GLN A 636 17.35 -20.43 28.00
C GLN A 636 17.14 -19.16 27.18
N PHE A 637 15.92 -18.87 26.68
CA PHE A 637 15.62 -17.70 25.85
C PHE A 637 16.23 -16.41 26.41
N ARG A 638 16.10 -16.19 27.72
CA ARG A 638 16.58 -14.95 28.35
C ARG A 638 18.09 -14.83 28.46
N LYS A 639 18.85 -15.91 28.29
CA LYS A 639 20.31 -15.86 28.19
C LYS A 639 20.77 -15.35 26.82
N CYS A 640 19.97 -15.64 25.79
CA CYS A 640 20.31 -15.35 24.39
C CYS A 640 19.64 -14.09 23.84
N TYR A 641 18.79 -13.43 24.63
CA TYR A 641 17.99 -12.30 24.18
C TYR A 641 18.00 -11.17 25.20
N VAL A 642 18.12 -9.94 24.70
CA VAL A 642 18.06 -8.71 25.50
C VAL A 642 16.77 -7.97 25.20
N ALA A 643 16.07 -7.52 26.23
CA ALA A 643 14.87 -6.71 26.07
C ALA A 643 15.23 -5.33 25.50
N VAL A 644 14.60 -4.94 24.39
CA VAL A 644 14.80 -3.64 23.71
C VAL A 644 13.63 -2.68 23.87
N GLY A 645 12.60 -3.07 24.63
CA GLY A 645 11.45 -2.24 24.94
C GLY A 645 10.31 -2.39 23.93
N ASP A 646 9.25 -1.60 24.11
CA ASP A 646 8.01 -1.77 23.32
C ASP A 646 8.11 -1.16 21.92
N PHE A 647 8.93 -0.12 21.78
CA PHE A 647 9.07 0.70 20.56
C PHE A 647 10.55 0.97 20.25
N PRO A 648 11.36 -0.08 20.03
CA PRO A 648 12.74 0.10 19.62
C PRO A 648 12.82 0.93 18.32
N GLU A 649 13.88 1.75 18.21
CA GLU A 649 14.20 2.59 17.05
C GLU A 649 13.21 3.72 16.70
N VAL A 650 12.25 4.05 17.58
CA VAL A 650 11.41 5.25 17.43
C VAL A 650 12.10 6.45 18.08
N ASN A 651 12.31 7.55 17.33
CA ASN A 651 13.08 8.72 17.76
C ASN A 651 12.21 9.78 18.44
N VAL A 652 11.87 9.56 19.71
CA VAL A 652 11.26 10.57 20.58
C VAL A 652 11.73 10.39 22.04
N GLY A 653 12.13 11.48 22.72
CA GLY A 653 12.65 11.52 24.11
C GLY A 653 11.67 11.03 25.21
N PRO A 654 12.02 11.08 26.51
CA PRO A 654 11.86 9.99 27.50
C PRO A 654 10.40 9.54 27.74
N LYS A 655 9.83 8.80 26.78
CA LYS A 655 8.41 8.38 26.66
C LYS A 655 7.39 9.51 26.44
N TRP A 656 7.78 10.68 25.91
CA TRP A 656 7.02 11.96 25.92
C TRP A 656 5.48 11.83 26.05
N LEU A 657 5.05 11.61 27.30
CA LEU A 657 3.74 11.30 27.85
C LEU A 657 2.81 10.38 27.03
N LEU A 658 3.23 9.10 26.94
CA LEU A 658 2.43 7.99 26.40
C LEU A 658 1.97 8.24 24.96
N VAL A 659 2.70 9.10 24.21
CA VAL A 659 2.45 9.64 22.85
C VAL A 659 1.24 9.02 22.12
N ARG A 660 -0.01 9.33 22.51
CA ARG A 660 -0.43 10.30 23.53
C ARG A 660 -1.75 9.81 24.15
N MET A 661 -1.63 8.78 25.00
CA MET A 661 -2.66 7.92 25.60
C MET A 661 -3.16 6.71 24.75
N LEU A 662 -2.41 6.13 23.80
CA LEU A 662 -2.96 5.70 22.49
C LEU A 662 -3.34 6.99 21.73
N THR A 663 -3.93 6.97 20.55
CA THR A 663 -4.95 8.00 20.26
C THR A 663 -6.24 7.61 21.01
N ALA A 664 -6.17 7.28 22.32
CA ALA A 664 -7.33 7.03 23.15
C ALA A 664 -8.05 8.36 23.25
N PHE A 665 -9.27 8.44 22.76
CA PHE A 665 -10.29 7.43 23.01
C PHE A 665 -10.67 6.57 21.78
N GLY A 666 -9.94 6.65 20.66
CA GLY A 666 -10.52 6.28 19.36
C GLY A 666 -11.54 7.34 18.97
N ALA A 667 -11.12 8.61 18.94
CA ALA A 667 -11.94 9.80 18.75
C ALA A 667 -13.00 9.60 17.65
N GLY A 668 -14.19 9.17 18.06
CA GLY A 668 -15.37 9.04 17.23
C GLY A 668 -15.30 8.00 16.12
N LEU A 669 -14.65 6.84 16.31
CA LEU A 669 -14.50 5.77 15.30
C LEU A 669 -13.71 6.28 14.08
N VAL A 670 -12.80 5.49 13.53
CA VAL A 670 -11.97 5.97 12.42
C VAL A 670 -12.76 6.49 11.21
N PRO A 671 -14.08 6.29 11.01
CA PRO A 671 -14.93 5.14 11.27
C PRO A 671 -14.60 4.05 10.20
N ILE A 672 -13.28 3.94 9.99
CA ILE A 672 -12.59 3.67 8.74
C ILE A 672 -11.42 2.68 8.98
N LEU A 673 -11.32 2.10 10.20
CA LEU A 673 -10.45 0.96 10.49
C LEU A 673 -11.20 -0.37 10.47
#